data_AF-A0A560FJ90-F1
#
_entry.id   AF-A0A560FJ90-F1
#
_cell.length_a   1.000
_cell.length_b   1.000
_cell.length_c   1.000
_cell.angle_alpha   90.00
_cell.angle_beta   90.00
_cell.angle_gamma   90.00
#
_symmetry.space_group_name_H-M   'P 1'
#
loop_
_entity.id
_entity.type
_entity.pdbx_description
1 polymer ?
#
loop_
_entity_poly.entity_id
_entity_poly.type
_entity_poly.pdbx_seq_one_letter_code
_entity_poly.pdbx_strand_id
1 'polypeptide(L)'
;MGRDIPDDEVLDHLPEAPSKAPAKMPPSRVHIPPPAFVEPALATLVDRPPEGPDWLFEAKFDGYRAVVAVSGQEVRIHTRSGLDWTDRFPTIVRALAALDLPPALLDGEIVALDSRGLSNFSTLQRAMKDDQAALSYYVFDLLAEAGRDWGPRPLVARKARLAALLGEAGKTGPVFYTDHVTGGGAGLLATLCEQGFEGIIAKRTNGPYQPGRCHDWLKVKCGNRQEFVIVGWSPSTHGRAFASLLLGLREDGALRYAGRVGSGFDADTQAGLEARLHALARKTPAVAADSVPPAIARKARWVKPGLVAEIAFAGFTGDRLVRQGRFMGLRADKPARAVALEKAEPVGQAVEEGGSPVGGVALTHPERVLDPVSGLTKQGLANYLETVAPRMLPYAAGRLLSLLRCPEGTEQACFFQRHAGASTPAPWRRKAVKEKNGRQIDYFYLTDTAGLRAAAQMGVLELHLWGSLVRKLESPDRLVFDLDPDAGLPFAKIKAAAVAMRDVLAALDLASFPLLTGGKGVHVVAPLGPRAGGGRRQWPVVAAFAKAVAEQLVEANPDAYVATMSKAQRQGRIFIDHFRNTRGSSAVAPYSTRAKPARGGGTPIACPVTWEELAKVDRPDLYTTADALALMRRADPWARYFELEQDLGAAACRVLGVRVGAGAYNG
;
A
#
# COMPACT_ATOMS: atom_id res chain seq x y z
N MET A 1 -40.99 70.09 -13.00
CA MET A 1 -40.98 70.99 -11.83
C MET A 1 -40.11 70.28 -10.80
N GLY A 2 -38.84 70.60 -10.62
CA GLY A 2 -38.31 71.85 -10.03
C GLY A 2 -38.58 71.79 -8.52
N ARG A 3 -37.62 71.89 -7.60
CA ARG A 3 -36.24 72.38 -7.60
C ARG A 3 -35.58 71.89 -6.29
N ASP A 4 -34.26 71.80 -6.32
CA ASP A 4 -33.26 72.24 -5.31
C ASP A 4 -33.50 71.99 -3.81
N ILE A 5 -32.44 71.57 -3.10
CA ILE A 5 -31.72 72.38 -2.08
C ILE A 5 -30.68 71.47 -1.38
N PRO A 6 -29.55 72.06 -0.90
CA PRO A 6 -28.21 71.49 -1.06
C PRO A 6 -27.53 71.10 0.27
N ASP A 7 -26.24 70.82 0.10
CA ASP A 7 -25.14 70.54 1.01
C ASP A 7 -25.07 71.33 2.34
N ASP A 8 -24.27 70.72 3.23
CA ASP A 8 -23.55 71.24 4.39
C ASP A 8 -24.31 71.45 5.70
N GLU A 9 -24.17 70.46 6.60
CA GLU A 9 -23.64 70.72 7.94
C GLU A 9 -22.88 69.51 8.53
N VAL A 10 -21.58 69.62 8.30
CA VAL A 10 -20.38 69.15 9.01
C VAL A 10 -20.51 68.93 10.54
N LEU A 11 -19.97 67.77 10.98
CA LEU A 11 -19.33 67.41 12.29
C LEU A 11 -20.24 67.40 13.55
N ASP A 12 -20.18 66.43 14.46
CA ASP A 12 -19.00 65.79 15.01
C ASP A 12 -19.34 64.54 15.84
N HIS A 13 -18.34 63.67 16.00
CA HIS A 13 -18.11 62.67 17.06
C HIS A 13 -18.74 61.26 16.99
N LEU A 14 -17.96 60.29 16.48
CA LEU A 14 -17.66 59.01 17.15
C LEU A 14 -16.23 58.52 16.76
N PRO A 15 -15.51 57.78 17.63
CA PRO A 15 -14.04 57.81 17.71
C PRO A 15 -13.30 56.85 16.77
N GLU A 16 -12.08 57.26 16.41
CA GLU A 16 -11.09 56.53 15.61
C GLU A 16 -10.73 55.15 16.20
N ALA A 17 -10.73 54.13 15.34
CA ALA A 17 -10.04 52.86 15.59
C ALA A 17 -8.56 53.00 15.17
N PRO A 18 -7.61 52.49 15.98
CA PRO A 18 -6.19 52.73 15.74
C PRO A 18 -5.68 51.97 14.51
N SER A 19 -5.13 52.74 13.56
CA SER A 19 -4.28 52.29 12.48
C SER A 19 -3.09 51.49 13.00
N LYS A 20 -3.00 50.21 12.62
CA LYS A 20 -1.74 49.45 12.65
C LYS A 20 -1.38 49.08 11.22
N ALA A 21 -0.23 49.60 10.79
CA ALA A 21 0.45 49.24 9.56
C ALA A 21 0.56 47.70 9.41
N PRO A 22 0.55 47.17 8.17
CA PRO A 22 0.63 45.73 7.96
C PRO A 22 1.96 45.20 8.52
N ALA A 23 1.85 44.28 9.47
CA ALA A 23 2.99 43.56 10.00
C ALA A 23 3.71 42.84 8.85
N LYS A 24 5.01 43.12 8.70
CA LYS A 24 5.89 42.37 7.79
C LYS A 24 5.78 40.88 8.12
N MET A 25 5.32 40.10 7.15
CA MET A 25 5.29 38.64 7.23
C MET A 25 6.72 38.12 7.51
N PRO A 26 6.88 37.11 8.38
CA PRO A 26 8.18 36.50 8.61
C PRO A 26 8.65 35.79 7.33
N PRO A 27 9.95 35.86 6.98
CA PRO A 27 10.47 35.20 5.79
C PRO A 27 10.71 33.69 6.02
N SER A 28 10.74 32.98 4.89
CA SER A 28 11.11 31.56 4.67
C SER A 28 10.03 30.50 4.95
N ARG A 29 9.26 30.16 3.90
CA ARG A 29 8.96 28.75 3.63
C ARG A 29 10.30 28.02 3.63
N VAL A 30 10.47 27.01 4.48
CA VAL A 30 11.62 26.10 4.40
C VAL A 30 11.63 25.56 2.96
N HIS A 31 12.66 25.91 2.18
CA HIS A 31 12.84 25.37 0.84
C HIS A 31 13.13 23.89 0.96
N ILE A 32 12.16 23.05 0.61
CA ILE A 32 12.34 21.60 0.57
C ILE A 32 12.78 21.27 -0.85
N PRO A 33 13.97 20.68 -1.06
CA PRO A 33 14.43 20.33 -2.40
C PRO A 33 13.52 19.29 -3.05
N PRO A 34 13.51 19.20 -4.40
CA PRO A 34 12.81 18.13 -5.11
C PRO A 34 13.22 16.74 -4.60
N PRO A 35 12.29 15.77 -4.51
CA PRO A 35 12.61 14.42 -4.07
C PRO A 35 13.69 13.76 -4.94
N ALA A 36 14.43 12.82 -4.35
CA ALA A 36 15.41 12.02 -5.09
C ALA A 36 14.72 11.10 -6.13
N PHE A 37 15.44 10.79 -7.21
CA PHE A 37 15.01 9.83 -8.21
C PHE A 37 14.76 8.44 -7.60
N VAL A 38 13.69 7.79 -8.04
CA VAL A 38 13.35 6.40 -7.72
C VAL A 38 13.23 5.64 -9.04
N GLU A 39 13.80 4.44 -9.10
CA GLU A 39 13.72 3.58 -10.28
C GLU A 39 12.24 3.29 -10.64
N PRO A 40 11.85 3.41 -11.92
CA PRO A 40 10.46 3.22 -12.31
C PRO A 40 10.00 1.76 -12.21
N ALA A 41 8.71 1.55 -11.94
CA ALA A 41 8.07 0.26 -12.11
C ALA A 41 8.06 -0.14 -13.59
N LEU A 42 8.45 -1.39 -13.90
CA LEU A 42 8.57 -1.90 -15.26
C LEU A 42 7.55 -3.00 -15.52
N ALA A 43 6.65 -2.76 -16.46
CA ALA A 43 5.58 -3.71 -16.76
C ALA A 43 6.08 -5.00 -17.44
N THR A 44 5.52 -6.14 -17.02
CA THR A 44 5.71 -7.46 -17.63
C THR A 44 4.80 -7.62 -18.86
N LEU A 45 5.37 -8.14 -19.96
CA LEU A 45 4.61 -8.37 -21.19
C LEU A 45 3.78 -9.65 -21.03
N VAL A 46 2.48 -9.56 -21.30
CA VAL A 46 1.57 -10.72 -21.25
C VAL A 46 0.82 -10.89 -22.56
N ASP A 47 0.30 -12.10 -22.79
CA ASP A 47 -0.39 -12.51 -24.00
C ASP A 47 -1.79 -11.90 -24.17
N ARG A 48 -2.48 -11.62 -23.07
CA ARG A 48 -3.80 -10.97 -23.05
C ARG A 48 -4.02 -10.14 -21.78
N PRO A 49 -4.96 -9.18 -21.77
CA PRO A 49 -5.27 -8.41 -20.57
C PRO A 49 -5.74 -9.34 -19.43
N PRO A 50 -5.32 -9.09 -18.18
CA PRO A 50 -5.87 -9.80 -17.03
C PRO A 50 -7.37 -9.50 -16.86
N GLU A 51 -8.07 -10.42 -16.19
CA GLU A 51 -9.49 -10.29 -15.87
C GLU A 51 -9.67 -10.00 -14.37
N GLY A 52 -10.86 -9.50 -14.00
CA GLY A 52 -11.25 -9.26 -12.61
C GLY A 52 -11.20 -7.78 -12.16
N PRO A 53 -11.85 -7.48 -11.02
CA PRO A 53 -12.01 -6.11 -10.53
C PRO A 53 -10.73 -5.52 -9.91
N ASP A 54 -9.74 -6.36 -9.63
CA ASP A 54 -8.48 -5.93 -9.01
C ASP A 54 -7.54 -5.21 -10.00
N TRP A 55 -7.94 -5.07 -11.25
CA TRP A 55 -7.15 -4.46 -12.33
C TRP A 55 -7.80 -3.19 -12.86
N LEU A 56 -6.98 -2.16 -13.01
CA LEU A 56 -7.28 -1.01 -13.83
C LEU A 56 -6.45 -1.02 -15.11
N PHE A 57 -6.95 -0.38 -16.16
CA PHE A 57 -6.35 -0.36 -17.47
C PHE A 57 -6.19 1.07 -17.97
N GLU A 58 -5.02 1.37 -18.53
CA GLU A 58 -4.65 2.67 -19.07
C GLU A 58 -4.12 2.49 -20.50
N ALA A 59 -4.22 3.53 -21.32
CA ALA A 59 -3.58 3.54 -22.63
C ALA A 59 -2.06 3.43 -22.47
N LYS A 60 -1.42 2.60 -23.31
CA LYS A 60 0.03 2.58 -23.41
C LYS A 60 0.46 3.70 -24.36
N PHE A 61 1.23 4.64 -23.82
CA PHE A 61 1.86 5.70 -24.59
C PHE A 61 3.15 5.23 -25.29
N ASP A 62 3.48 5.97 -26.35
CA ASP A 62 4.66 5.78 -27.17
C ASP A 62 5.60 6.98 -27.06
N GLY A 63 6.48 6.97 -26.05
CA GLY A 63 7.40 8.07 -25.78
C GLY A 63 8.59 7.71 -24.90
N TYR A 64 9.11 8.71 -24.19
CA TYR A 64 10.18 8.52 -23.21
C TYR A 64 9.59 8.48 -21.80
N ARG A 65 9.81 7.37 -21.10
CA ARG A 65 9.50 7.25 -19.67
C ARG A 65 10.29 8.29 -18.89
N ALA A 66 9.59 9.12 -18.12
CA ALA A 66 10.17 10.23 -17.37
C ALA A 66 9.67 10.23 -15.91
N VAL A 67 10.63 10.20 -14.98
CA VAL A 67 10.41 10.40 -13.56
C VAL A 67 10.79 11.84 -13.21
N VAL A 68 9.79 12.63 -12.86
CA VAL A 68 9.94 14.07 -12.67
C VAL A 68 9.91 14.39 -11.18
N ALA A 69 10.99 14.98 -10.68
CA ALA A 69 11.04 15.56 -9.34
C ALA A 69 10.73 17.06 -9.45
N VAL A 70 9.75 17.53 -8.68
CA VAL A 70 9.33 18.94 -8.65
C VAL A 70 9.36 19.48 -7.23
N SER A 71 9.66 20.76 -7.07
CA SER A 71 9.42 21.55 -5.85
C SER A 71 9.28 23.02 -6.22
N GLY A 72 8.04 23.50 -6.33
CA GLY A 72 7.73 24.84 -6.83
C GLY A 72 8.30 25.04 -8.24
N GLN A 73 9.28 25.95 -8.35
CA GLN A 73 9.96 26.29 -9.61
C GLN A 73 11.12 25.33 -9.98
N GLU A 74 11.58 24.49 -9.04
CA GLU A 74 12.65 23.54 -9.32
C GLU A 74 12.09 22.25 -9.91
N VAL A 75 12.45 21.93 -11.15
CA VAL A 75 12.01 20.73 -11.86
C VAL A 75 13.24 19.97 -12.37
N ARG A 76 13.27 18.66 -12.14
CA ARG A 76 14.27 17.74 -12.70
C ARG A 76 13.59 16.58 -13.40
N ILE A 77 13.94 16.34 -14.66
CA ILE A 77 13.37 15.27 -15.48
C ILE A 77 14.41 14.17 -15.65
N HIS A 78 14.16 13.01 -15.04
CA HIS A 78 15.04 11.85 -15.17
C HIS A 78 14.45 10.85 -16.15
N THR A 79 15.29 10.27 -17.01
CA THR A 79 14.88 9.14 -17.84
C THR A 79 14.64 7.90 -17.00
N ARG A 80 14.09 6.85 -17.63
CA ARG A 80 14.01 5.50 -17.06
C ARG A 80 15.28 5.01 -16.35
N SER A 81 16.46 5.35 -16.88
CA SER A 81 17.76 4.90 -16.35
C SER A 81 18.40 5.90 -15.39
N GLY A 82 17.69 6.95 -15.00
CA GLY A 82 18.16 7.98 -14.07
C GLY A 82 19.03 9.07 -14.69
N LEU A 83 19.11 9.15 -16.03
CA LEU A 83 19.82 10.24 -16.70
C LEU A 83 19.02 11.54 -16.56
N ASP A 84 19.67 12.61 -16.12
CA ASP A 84 19.07 13.95 -16.10
C ASP A 84 18.94 14.50 -17.52
N TRP A 85 17.69 14.61 -18.00
CA TRP A 85 17.31 15.14 -19.31
C TRP A 85 16.49 16.42 -19.17
N THR A 86 16.64 17.16 -18.07
CA THR A 86 15.90 18.40 -17.80
C THR A 86 16.04 19.40 -18.97
N ASP A 87 17.26 19.63 -19.45
CA ASP A 87 17.53 20.56 -20.56
C ASP A 87 16.97 20.11 -21.91
N ARG A 88 16.56 18.84 -22.04
CA ARG A 88 16.02 18.27 -23.29
C ARG A 88 14.52 18.50 -23.43
N PHE A 89 13.84 18.97 -22.38
CA PHE A 89 12.39 19.18 -22.35
C PHE A 89 12.01 20.53 -21.74
N PRO A 90 12.52 21.65 -22.27
CA PRO A 90 12.33 22.98 -21.67
C PRO A 90 10.85 23.41 -21.62
N THR A 91 10.02 22.97 -22.58
CA THR A 91 8.57 23.23 -22.58
C THR A 91 7.84 22.54 -21.42
N ILE A 92 8.20 21.29 -21.12
CA ILE A 92 7.64 20.52 -20.00
C ILE A 92 8.11 21.09 -18.65
N VAL A 93 9.39 21.48 -18.55
CA VAL A 93 9.94 22.14 -17.36
C VAL A 93 9.15 23.41 -17.02
N ARG A 94 8.94 24.30 -18.00
CA ARG A 94 8.15 25.53 -17.80
C ARG A 94 6.72 25.23 -17.38
N ALA A 95 6.08 24.23 -18.00
CA ALA A 95 4.72 23.85 -17.66
C ALA A 95 4.60 23.33 -16.23
N LEU A 96 5.51 22.45 -15.79
CA LEU A 96 5.51 21.91 -14.42
C LEU A 96 5.84 22.99 -13.38
N ALA A 97 6.79 23.88 -13.67
CA ALA A 97 7.12 24.99 -12.78
C ALA A 97 5.94 25.95 -12.59
N ALA A 98 5.14 26.18 -13.64
CA ALA A 98 3.93 27.01 -13.57
C ALA A 98 2.82 26.40 -12.70
N LEU A 99 2.84 25.10 -12.41
CA LEU A 99 1.89 24.46 -11.51
C LEU A 99 2.18 24.75 -10.02
N ASP A 100 3.38 25.26 -9.69
CA ASP A 100 3.85 25.54 -8.32
C ASP A 100 3.56 24.39 -7.33
N LEU A 101 3.85 23.16 -7.76
CA LEU A 101 3.54 21.96 -6.98
C LEU A 101 4.39 21.88 -5.68
N PRO A 102 3.85 21.30 -4.59
CA PRO A 102 4.68 20.91 -3.46
C PRO A 102 5.77 19.92 -3.89
N PRO A 103 6.81 19.68 -3.06
CA PRO A 103 7.83 18.69 -3.36
C PRO A 103 7.20 17.34 -3.72
N ALA A 104 7.34 16.89 -4.96
CA ALA A 104 6.67 15.68 -5.44
C ALA A 104 7.54 14.91 -6.44
N LEU A 105 7.31 13.59 -6.48
CA LEU A 105 7.95 12.69 -7.44
C LEU A 105 6.86 12.03 -8.29
N LEU A 106 6.86 12.38 -9.57
CA LEU A 106 5.84 12.02 -10.54
C LEU A 106 6.41 10.99 -11.52
N ASP A 107 5.62 9.99 -11.85
CA ASP A 107 5.98 8.98 -12.84
C ASP A 107 5.02 9.05 -14.03
N GLY A 108 5.59 9.18 -15.23
CA GLY A 108 4.85 9.53 -16.43
C GLY A 108 5.61 9.25 -17.71
N GLU A 109 5.02 9.63 -18.85
CA GLU A 109 5.62 9.46 -20.16
C GLU A 109 5.55 10.76 -20.97
N ILE A 110 6.68 11.18 -21.52
CA ILE A 110 6.76 12.35 -22.39
C ILE A 110 6.56 11.89 -23.83
N VAL A 111 5.57 12.48 -24.51
CA VAL A 111 5.16 12.13 -25.87
C VAL A 111 5.08 13.37 -26.76
N ALA A 112 5.10 13.12 -28.06
CA ALA A 112 4.61 14.05 -29.06
C ALA A 112 3.37 13.44 -29.72
N LEU A 113 2.31 14.24 -29.81
CA LEU A 113 1.05 13.82 -30.42
C LEU A 113 1.03 14.19 -31.91
N ASP A 114 0.48 13.31 -32.75
CA ASP A 114 0.17 13.64 -34.14
C ASP A 114 -1.12 14.48 -34.25
N SER A 115 -1.51 14.85 -35.47
CA SER A 115 -2.73 15.63 -35.73
C SER A 115 -4.03 14.93 -35.34
N ARG A 116 -3.99 13.64 -35.01
CA ARG A 116 -5.13 12.83 -34.53
C ARG A 116 -5.06 12.61 -33.02
N GLY A 117 -4.08 13.19 -32.32
CA GLY A 117 -3.88 13.03 -30.88
C GLY A 117 -3.19 11.71 -30.50
N LEU A 118 -2.58 11.00 -31.45
CA LEU A 118 -1.88 9.74 -31.16
C LEU A 118 -0.40 10.00 -30.84
N SER A 119 0.11 9.40 -29.77
CA SER A 119 1.54 9.46 -29.46
C SER A 119 2.36 8.71 -30.51
N ASN A 120 3.43 9.32 -31.01
CA ASN A 120 4.30 8.72 -32.02
C ASN A 120 5.79 8.99 -31.73
N PHE A 121 6.56 7.93 -31.51
CA PHE A 121 7.98 8.04 -31.15
C PHE A 121 8.85 8.74 -32.20
N SER A 122 8.66 8.45 -33.48
CA SER A 122 9.41 9.13 -34.56
C SER A 122 9.14 10.64 -34.57
N THR A 123 7.91 11.04 -34.23
CA THR A 123 7.53 12.44 -34.10
C THR A 123 8.18 13.07 -32.86
N LEU A 124 8.21 12.36 -31.74
CA LEU A 124 8.92 12.79 -30.52
C LEU A 124 10.42 13.03 -30.78
N GLN A 125 11.10 12.13 -31.49
CA GLN A 125 12.52 12.29 -31.80
C GLN A 125 12.82 13.53 -32.65
N ARG A 126 11.89 13.89 -33.55
CA ARG A 126 12.00 15.10 -34.37
C ARG A 126 11.71 16.34 -33.55
N ALA A 127 10.65 16.31 -32.74
CA ALA A 127 10.26 17.39 -31.84
C ALA A 127 11.38 17.74 -30.84
N MET A 128 12.13 16.75 -30.33
CA MET A 128 13.26 16.98 -29.42
C MET A 128 14.47 17.71 -30.05
N LYS A 129 14.46 17.99 -31.36
CA LYS A 129 15.47 18.85 -32.00
C LYS A 129 15.08 20.32 -31.98
N ASP A 130 13.85 20.63 -31.58
CA ASP A 130 13.29 21.98 -31.50
C ASP A 130 12.87 22.27 -30.06
N ASP A 131 13.52 23.25 -29.45
CA ASP A 131 13.29 23.64 -28.05
C ASP A 131 11.90 24.27 -27.80
N GLN A 132 11.16 24.57 -28.88
CA GLN A 132 9.79 25.08 -28.81
C GLN A 132 8.72 24.04 -29.18
N ALA A 133 9.12 22.79 -29.43
CA ALA A 133 8.17 21.77 -29.82
C ALA A 133 7.10 21.51 -28.74
N ALA A 134 5.85 21.40 -29.20
CA ALA A 134 4.73 21.04 -28.36
C ALA A 134 4.82 19.56 -27.94
N LEU A 135 5.34 19.34 -26.73
CA LEU A 135 5.43 18.04 -26.08
C LEU A 135 4.40 17.95 -24.96
N SER A 136 4.02 16.73 -24.61
CA SER A 136 3.09 16.47 -23.51
C SER A 136 3.66 15.44 -22.54
N TYR A 137 3.41 15.62 -21.25
CA TYR A 137 3.81 14.70 -20.18
C TYR A 137 2.56 14.07 -19.56
N TYR A 138 2.34 12.79 -19.83
CA TYR A 138 1.23 12.00 -19.29
C TYR A 138 1.66 11.32 -17.99
N VAL A 139 1.18 11.85 -16.87
CA VAL A 139 1.50 11.40 -15.51
C VAL A 139 0.49 10.34 -15.07
N PHE A 140 0.96 9.16 -14.70
CA PHE A 140 0.08 8.05 -14.31
C PHE A 140 0.26 7.57 -12.87
N ASP A 141 1.31 7.97 -12.15
CA ASP A 141 1.52 7.60 -10.73
C ASP A 141 2.23 8.68 -9.91
N LEU A 142 1.99 8.69 -8.60
CA LEU A 142 2.58 9.59 -7.59
C LEU A 142 3.40 8.78 -6.60
N LEU A 143 4.72 9.03 -6.56
CA LEU A 143 5.64 8.25 -5.74
C LEU A 143 5.95 8.91 -4.39
N ALA A 144 6.02 10.24 -4.36
CA ALA A 144 6.26 11.01 -3.14
C ALA A 144 5.58 12.37 -3.22
N GLU A 145 5.19 12.92 -2.06
CA GLU A 145 4.61 14.26 -1.95
C GLU A 145 4.86 14.86 -0.56
N ALA A 146 5.34 16.10 -0.50
CA ALA A 146 5.56 16.87 0.72
C ALA A 146 6.33 16.08 1.81
N GLY A 147 7.39 15.38 1.39
CA GLY A 147 8.23 14.57 2.28
C GLY A 147 7.63 13.21 2.70
N ARG A 148 6.45 12.84 2.20
CA ARG A 148 5.82 11.54 2.46
C ARG A 148 6.03 10.59 1.30
N ASP A 149 6.42 9.36 1.61
CA ASP A 149 6.45 8.25 0.65
C ASP A 149 5.02 7.74 0.39
N TRP A 150 4.62 7.79 -0.88
CA TRP A 150 3.32 7.30 -1.36
C TRP A 150 3.41 5.88 -1.93
N GLY A 151 4.61 5.37 -2.23
CA GLY A 151 4.82 4.07 -2.85
C GLY A 151 4.11 2.90 -2.15
N PRO A 152 4.13 2.79 -0.81
CA PRO A 152 3.46 1.68 -0.10
C PRO A 152 1.92 1.70 -0.16
N ARG A 153 1.30 2.80 -0.57
CA ARG A 153 -0.18 2.93 -0.60
C ARG A 153 -0.77 2.23 -1.83
N PRO A 154 -2.04 1.79 -1.79
CA PRO A 154 -2.75 1.29 -2.96
C PRO A 154 -2.69 2.23 -4.18
N LEU A 155 -2.51 1.70 -5.39
CA LEU A 155 -2.48 2.47 -6.63
C LEU A 155 -3.68 3.41 -6.79
N VAL A 156 -4.89 2.94 -6.46
CA VAL A 156 -6.10 3.77 -6.51
C VAL A 156 -6.01 5.04 -5.64
N ALA A 157 -5.35 4.94 -4.47
CA ALA A 157 -5.14 6.09 -3.59
C ALA A 157 -4.08 7.04 -4.16
N ARG A 158 -3.02 6.51 -4.77
CA ARG A 158 -1.97 7.32 -5.42
C ARG A 158 -2.53 8.08 -6.62
N LYS A 159 -3.32 7.42 -7.48
CA LYS A 159 -3.98 8.06 -8.64
C LYS A 159 -4.99 9.12 -8.22
N ALA A 160 -5.83 8.85 -7.21
CA ALA A 160 -6.77 9.85 -6.70
C ALA A 160 -6.05 11.08 -6.14
N ARG A 161 -4.93 10.88 -5.42
CA ARG A 161 -4.11 12.00 -4.95
C ARG A 161 -3.45 12.76 -6.11
N LEU A 162 -2.91 12.06 -7.10
CA LEU A 162 -2.31 12.66 -8.29
C LEU A 162 -3.32 13.53 -9.05
N ALA A 163 -4.54 13.03 -9.28
CA ALA A 163 -5.60 13.78 -9.94
C ALA A 163 -5.95 15.06 -9.15
N ALA A 164 -6.05 14.97 -7.82
CA ALA A 164 -6.28 16.12 -6.96
C ALA A 164 -5.10 17.12 -6.96
N LEU A 165 -3.87 16.62 -7.08
CA LEU A 165 -2.65 17.43 -7.13
C LEU A 165 -2.54 18.23 -8.43
N LEU A 166 -2.89 17.62 -9.57
CA LEU A 166 -2.84 18.27 -10.89
C LEU A 166 -4.07 19.13 -11.20
N GLY A 167 -5.23 18.82 -10.61
CA GLY A 167 -6.46 19.59 -10.77
C GLY A 167 -6.87 19.77 -12.23
N GLU A 168 -7.42 20.94 -12.57
CA GLU A 168 -7.84 21.27 -13.94
C GLU A 168 -6.67 21.39 -14.93
N ALA A 169 -5.48 21.79 -14.45
CA ALA A 169 -4.29 21.87 -15.30
C ALA A 169 -3.91 20.49 -15.87
N GLY A 170 -4.19 19.43 -15.11
CA GLY A 170 -4.07 18.04 -15.52
C GLY A 170 -4.98 17.60 -16.67
N LYS A 171 -5.94 18.43 -17.09
CA LYS A 171 -6.92 18.13 -18.17
C LYS A 171 -6.69 18.93 -19.45
N THR A 172 -6.13 20.14 -19.34
CA THR A 172 -6.04 21.09 -20.47
C THR A 172 -4.63 21.56 -20.80
N GLY A 173 -3.65 21.32 -19.91
CA GLY A 173 -2.26 21.73 -20.09
C GLY A 173 -1.39 20.63 -20.71
N PRO A 174 -0.11 20.91 -21.04
CA PRO A 174 0.82 19.91 -21.58
C PRO A 174 1.28 18.89 -20.53
N VAL A 175 0.78 18.95 -19.29
CA VAL A 175 0.99 17.96 -18.23
C VAL A 175 -0.37 17.33 -17.92
N PHE A 176 -0.59 16.10 -18.35
CA PHE A 176 -1.87 15.43 -18.28
C PHE A 176 -1.89 14.35 -17.20
N TYR A 177 -2.99 14.26 -16.46
CA TYR A 177 -3.28 13.06 -15.68
C TYR A 177 -3.76 11.95 -16.63
N THR A 178 -3.15 10.77 -16.53
CA THR A 178 -3.59 9.58 -17.27
C THR A 178 -4.76 8.91 -16.54
N ASP A 179 -5.93 8.98 -17.15
CA ASP A 179 -7.12 8.30 -16.63
C ASP A 179 -7.11 6.79 -16.92
N HIS A 180 -8.03 6.07 -16.29
CA HIS A 180 -8.10 4.62 -16.33
C HIS A 180 -9.53 4.10 -16.38
N VAL A 181 -9.68 2.87 -16.86
CA VAL A 181 -10.93 2.10 -16.75
C VAL A 181 -10.72 0.91 -15.82
N THR A 182 -11.76 0.58 -15.05
CA THR A 182 -11.78 -0.62 -14.19
C THR A 182 -12.56 -1.74 -14.88
N GLY A 183 -11.96 -2.92 -15.00
CA GLY A 183 -12.54 -4.02 -15.78
C GLY A 183 -12.54 -3.77 -17.29
N GLY A 184 -13.05 -4.73 -18.07
CA GLY A 184 -13.23 -4.57 -19.52
C GLY A 184 -11.94 -4.42 -20.35
N GLY A 185 -10.78 -4.81 -19.82
CA GLY A 185 -9.48 -4.60 -20.47
C GLY A 185 -9.38 -5.16 -21.90
N ALA A 186 -10.05 -6.27 -22.21
CA ALA A 186 -10.10 -6.82 -23.55
C ALA A 186 -10.81 -5.89 -24.57
N GLY A 187 -11.93 -5.26 -24.17
CA GLY A 187 -12.65 -4.30 -25.01
C GLY A 187 -11.86 -3.00 -25.20
N LEU A 188 -11.20 -2.53 -24.14
CA LEU A 188 -10.31 -1.37 -24.24
C LEU A 188 -9.14 -1.63 -25.19
N LEU A 189 -8.49 -2.80 -25.05
CA LEU A 189 -7.41 -3.20 -25.95
C LEU A 189 -7.87 -3.20 -27.40
N ALA A 190 -8.98 -3.87 -27.71
CA ALA A 190 -9.52 -3.93 -29.08
C ALA A 190 -9.74 -2.53 -29.66
N THR A 191 -10.41 -1.66 -28.90
CA THR A 191 -10.69 -0.27 -29.30
C THR A 191 -9.42 0.52 -29.56
N LEU A 192 -8.45 0.46 -28.65
CA LEU A 192 -7.20 1.21 -28.78
C LEU A 192 -6.34 0.68 -29.92
N CYS A 193 -6.35 -0.63 -30.19
CA CYS A 193 -5.66 -1.20 -31.34
C CYS A 193 -6.27 -0.78 -32.67
N GLU A 194 -7.60 -0.73 -32.78
CA GLU A 194 -8.28 -0.21 -33.98
C GLU A 194 -7.97 1.26 -34.23
N GLN A 195 -7.81 2.05 -33.17
CA GLN A 195 -7.44 3.46 -33.23
C GLN A 195 -5.93 3.70 -33.43
N GLY A 196 -5.12 2.64 -33.47
CA GLY A 196 -3.68 2.73 -33.76
C GLY A 196 -2.80 3.10 -32.56
N PHE A 197 -3.28 2.93 -31.33
CA PHE A 197 -2.45 3.03 -30.12
C PHE A 197 -1.49 1.84 -30.00
N GLU A 198 -0.49 1.97 -29.13
CA GLU A 198 0.51 0.90 -28.95
C GLU A 198 -0.04 -0.31 -28.18
N GLY A 199 -1.00 -0.09 -27.29
CA GLY A 199 -1.58 -1.11 -26.44
C GLY A 199 -2.14 -0.56 -25.14
N ILE A 200 -2.17 -1.40 -24.11
CA ILE A 200 -2.61 -1.02 -22.77
C ILE A 200 -1.60 -1.42 -21.69
N ILE A 201 -1.68 -0.71 -20.57
CA ILE A 201 -1.05 -1.10 -19.32
C ILE A 201 -2.16 -1.50 -18.35
N ALA A 202 -2.11 -2.73 -17.84
CA ALA A 202 -2.94 -3.18 -16.73
C ALA A 202 -2.16 -3.02 -15.43
N LYS A 203 -2.78 -2.45 -14.40
CA LYS A 203 -2.14 -2.26 -13.10
C LYS A 203 -3.04 -2.77 -11.98
N ARG A 204 -2.46 -3.38 -10.95
CA ARG A 204 -3.22 -3.78 -9.76
C ARG A 204 -3.69 -2.57 -8.98
N THR A 205 -5.00 -2.49 -8.75
CA THR A 205 -5.68 -1.42 -8.02
C THR A 205 -5.15 -1.23 -6.60
N ASN A 206 -4.89 -2.34 -5.90
CA ASN A 206 -4.44 -2.36 -4.51
C ASN A 206 -2.93 -2.57 -4.34
N GLY A 207 -2.17 -2.68 -5.44
CA GLY A 207 -0.73 -2.95 -5.40
C GLY A 207 0.09 -1.75 -4.93
N PRO A 208 1.16 -1.96 -4.13
CA PRO A 208 2.14 -0.93 -3.87
C PRO A 208 2.91 -0.58 -5.15
N TYR A 209 3.62 0.54 -5.15
CA TYR A 209 4.57 0.85 -6.20
C TYR A 209 5.84 0.00 -6.03
N GLN A 210 6.21 -0.76 -7.06
CA GLN A 210 7.38 -1.64 -7.03
C GLN A 210 8.42 -1.17 -8.07
N PRO A 211 9.57 -0.64 -7.64
CA PRO A 211 10.67 -0.34 -8.53
C PRO A 211 11.14 -1.59 -9.29
N GLY A 212 11.49 -1.42 -10.56
CA GLY A 212 11.95 -2.53 -11.40
C GLY A 212 10.81 -3.37 -11.97
N ARG A 213 11.16 -4.53 -12.56
CA ARG A 213 10.17 -5.40 -13.21
C ARG A 213 9.28 -6.08 -12.19
N CYS A 214 7.98 -5.93 -12.35
CA CYS A 214 6.98 -6.55 -11.48
C CYS A 214 5.77 -7.04 -12.30
N HIS A 215 4.98 -7.88 -11.66
CA HIS A 215 3.74 -8.41 -12.21
C HIS A 215 2.49 -7.69 -11.71
N ASP A 216 2.65 -6.64 -10.89
CA ASP A 216 1.56 -5.71 -10.56
C ASP A 216 1.25 -4.76 -11.71
N TRP A 217 2.18 -4.62 -12.66
CA TRP A 217 2.05 -3.85 -13.88
C TRP A 217 2.26 -4.79 -15.05
N LEU A 218 1.24 -4.99 -15.86
CA LEU A 218 1.28 -5.81 -17.05
C LEU A 218 1.10 -4.92 -18.28
N LYS A 219 1.76 -5.24 -19.38
CA LYS A 219 1.59 -4.55 -20.66
C LYS A 219 1.10 -5.54 -21.70
N VAL A 220 0.16 -5.10 -22.52
CA VAL A 220 -0.35 -5.84 -23.69
C VAL A 220 -0.21 -4.92 -24.88
N LYS A 221 0.42 -5.40 -25.96
CA LYS A 221 0.70 -4.60 -27.16
C LYS A 221 -0.26 -4.97 -28.28
N CYS A 222 -0.66 -3.97 -29.08
CA CYS A 222 -1.45 -4.15 -30.29
C CYS A 222 -0.66 -4.79 -31.45
N GLY A 223 0.67 -4.72 -31.41
CA GLY A 223 1.52 -5.25 -32.45
C GLY A 223 2.95 -5.52 -31.98
N ASN A 224 3.76 -6.00 -32.92
CA ASN A 224 5.15 -6.39 -32.66
C ASN A 224 6.06 -5.17 -32.78
N ARG A 225 6.50 -4.65 -31.63
CA ARG A 225 7.41 -3.51 -31.53
C ARG A 225 8.33 -3.67 -30.33
N GLN A 226 9.64 -3.56 -30.53
CA GLN A 226 10.63 -3.64 -29.45
C GLN A 226 11.96 -2.98 -29.84
N GLU A 227 12.88 -2.90 -28.87
CA GLU A 227 14.22 -2.40 -29.12
C GLU A 227 15.18 -3.50 -29.61
N PHE A 228 16.12 -3.11 -30.45
CA PHE A 228 17.19 -3.93 -31.01
C PHE A 228 18.52 -3.18 -30.91
N VAL A 229 19.63 -3.91 -30.76
CA VAL A 229 20.97 -3.32 -30.82
C VAL A 229 21.39 -3.22 -32.28
N ILE A 230 21.85 -2.06 -32.74
CA ILE A 230 22.46 -1.95 -34.07
C ILE A 230 23.86 -2.54 -34.00
N VAL A 231 24.11 -3.58 -34.80
CA VAL A 231 25.39 -4.32 -34.83
C VAL A 231 26.18 -4.08 -36.11
N GLY A 232 25.56 -3.46 -37.12
CA GLY A 232 26.21 -3.05 -38.35
C GLY A 232 25.23 -2.44 -39.34
N TRP A 233 25.68 -2.25 -40.57
CA TRP A 233 24.84 -1.85 -41.69
C TRP A 233 25.28 -2.53 -42.99
N SER A 234 24.36 -2.61 -43.94
CA SER A 234 24.66 -2.98 -45.32
C SER A 234 24.86 -1.71 -46.16
N PRO A 235 25.97 -1.57 -46.91
CA PRO A 235 26.17 -0.47 -47.84
C PRO A 235 25.06 -0.40 -48.89
N SER A 236 24.77 0.80 -49.37
CA SER A 236 23.83 1.05 -50.47
C SER A 236 24.52 0.98 -51.83
N THR A 237 23.79 0.57 -52.86
CA THR A 237 24.21 0.65 -54.27
C THR A 237 23.45 1.72 -55.06
N HIS A 238 22.52 2.45 -54.42
CA HIS A 238 21.56 3.35 -55.08
C HIS A 238 21.51 4.74 -54.44
N GLY A 239 22.68 5.35 -54.14
CA GLY A 239 22.78 6.74 -53.67
C GLY A 239 22.25 7.06 -52.27
N ARG A 240 21.54 6.13 -51.60
CA ARG A 240 21.22 6.23 -50.16
C ARG A 240 22.48 6.04 -49.31
N ALA A 241 22.53 6.64 -48.13
CA ALA A 241 23.60 6.45 -47.12
C ALA A 241 23.86 4.96 -46.77
N PHE A 242 22.80 4.16 -46.60
CA PHE A 242 22.92 2.71 -46.39
C PHE A 242 21.67 1.96 -46.90
N ALA A 243 21.80 0.67 -47.19
CA ALA A 243 20.69 -0.16 -47.62
C ALA A 243 19.83 -0.64 -46.45
N SER A 244 20.46 -1.09 -45.36
CA SER A 244 19.75 -1.55 -44.15
C SER A 244 20.64 -1.54 -42.92
N LEU A 245 20.04 -1.36 -41.74
CA LEU A 245 20.70 -1.63 -40.46
C LEU A 245 20.65 -3.13 -40.17
N LEU A 246 21.73 -3.65 -39.59
CA LEU A 246 21.82 -5.02 -39.08
C LEU A 246 21.51 -4.99 -37.59
N LEU A 247 20.56 -5.83 -37.19
CA LEU A 247 20.00 -5.84 -35.84
C LEU A 247 20.58 -7.01 -35.05
N GLY A 248 20.74 -6.81 -33.74
CA GLY A 248 21.08 -7.85 -32.79
C GLY A 248 20.17 -7.81 -31.57
N LEU A 249 19.93 -9.00 -31.01
CA LEU A 249 19.23 -9.19 -29.73
C LEU A 249 20.10 -10.02 -28.81
N ARG A 250 20.03 -9.70 -27.52
CA ARG A 250 20.72 -10.50 -26.51
C ARG A 250 19.86 -11.69 -26.13
N GLU A 251 20.48 -12.86 -26.13
CA GLU A 251 19.88 -14.13 -25.74
C GLU A 251 20.96 -14.95 -25.02
N ASP A 252 20.62 -15.49 -23.85
CA ASP A 252 21.52 -16.27 -22.99
C ASP A 252 22.88 -15.57 -22.75
N GLY A 253 22.82 -14.25 -22.55
CA GLY A 253 24.00 -13.39 -22.33
C GLY A 253 24.76 -12.97 -23.59
N ALA A 254 24.60 -13.69 -24.71
CA ALA A 254 25.28 -13.41 -25.98
C ALA A 254 24.44 -12.52 -26.92
N LEU A 255 25.11 -11.69 -27.72
CA LEU A 255 24.44 -10.90 -28.76
C LEU A 255 24.34 -11.74 -30.04
N ARG A 256 23.12 -12.03 -30.50
CA ARG A 256 22.85 -12.78 -31.74
C ARG A 256 22.29 -11.87 -32.81
N TYR A 257 22.57 -12.16 -34.07
CA TYR A 257 21.95 -11.47 -35.19
C TYR A 257 20.44 -11.72 -35.22
N ALA A 258 19.67 -10.65 -35.40
CA ALA A 258 18.21 -10.66 -35.35
C ALA A 258 17.57 -10.17 -36.67
N GLY A 259 18.34 -10.13 -37.77
CA GLY A 259 17.87 -9.68 -39.07
C GLY A 259 18.28 -8.25 -39.41
N ARG A 260 17.55 -7.63 -40.35
CA ARG A 260 17.88 -6.32 -40.90
C ARG A 260 16.64 -5.47 -41.18
N VAL A 261 16.82 -4.15 -41.17
CA VAL A 261 15.75 -3.18 -41.44
C VAL A 261 16.22 -2.11 -42.45
N GLY A 262 15.47 -1.94 -43.54
CA GLY A 262 15.82 -1.00 -44.64
C GLY A 262 14.80 0.13 -44.87
N SER A 263 13.73 0.17 -44.08
CA SER A 263 12.62 1.13 -44.18
C SER A 263 12.44 1.93 -42.88
N GLY A 264 11.69 3.03 -42.94
CA GLY A 264 11.42 3.89 -41.78
C GLY A 264 12.43 5.01 -41.56
N PHE A 265 13.24 5.35 -42.58
CA PHE A 265 14.22 6.44 -42.52
C PHE A 265 13.77 7.57 -43.44
N ASP A 266 13.79 8.80 -42.95
CA ASP A 266 13.88 10.00 -43.80
C ASP A 266 15.36 10.29 -44.13
N ALA A 267 15.61 11.21 -45.07
CA ALA A 267 16.96 11.50 -45.57
C ALA A 267 17.90 11.97 -44.44
N ASP A 268 17.43 12.88 -43.59
CA ASP A 268 18.21 13.46 -42.49
C ASP A 268 18.57 12.42 -41.42
N THR A 269 17.59 11.59 -41.03
CA THR A 269 17.79 10.49 -40.09
C THR A 269 18.78 9.49 -40.65
N GLN A 270 18.70 9.21 -41.95
CA GLN A 270 19.60 8.26 -42.59
C GLN A 270 21.04 8.77 -42.64
N ALA A 271 21.26 10.04 -43.00
CA ALA A 271 22.58 10.67 -43.01
C ALA A 271 23.17 10.77 -41.58
N GLY A 272 22.36 11.17 -40.60
CA GLY A 272 22.78 11.26 -39.21
C GLY A 272 23.14 9.91 -38.59
N LEU A 273 22.42 8.85 -38.96
CA LEU A 273 22.75 7.48 -38.56
C LEU A 273 24.06 7.01 -39.19
N GLU A 274 24.25 7.23 -40.49
CA GLU A 274 25.48 6.86 -41.19
C GLU A 274 26.72 7.45 -40.52
N ALA A 275 26.72 8.75 -40.21
CA ALA A 275 27.83 9.40 -39.51
C ALA A 275 28.17 8.71 -38.17
N ARG A 276 27.13 8.38 -37.37
CA ARG A 276 27.30 7.66 -36.09
C ARG A 276 27.81 6.24 -36.29
N LEU A 277 27.34 5.54 -37.32
CA LEU A 277 27.77 4.18 -37.63
C LEU A 277 29.23 4.14 -38.06
N HIS A 278 29.67 5.09 -38.89
CA HIS A 278 31.08 5.24 -39.26
C HIS A 278 31.98 5.50 -38.04
N ALA A 279 31.55 6.36 -37.11
CA ALA A 279 32.29 6.62 -35.88
C ALA A 279 32.41 5.38 -34.96
N LEU A 280 31.49 4.42 -35.08
CA LEU A 280 31.47 3.18 -34.30
C LEU A 280 32.03 1.98 -35.06
N ALA A 281 32.58 2.17 -36.26
CA ALA A 281 32.99 1.09 -37.14
C ALA A 281 34.04 0.17 -36.49
N ARG A 282 33.94 -1.13 -36.76
CA ARG A 282 34.89 -2.15 -36.32
C ARG A 282 35.08 -3.22 -37.40
N LYS A 283 36.19 -3.97 -37.31
CA LYS A 283 36.57 -4.98 -38.31
C LYS A 283 35.73 -6.27 -38.25
N THR A 284 35.33 -6.70 -37.05
CA THR A 284 34.67 -8.00 -36.82
C THR A 284 33.24 -7.82 -36.28
N PRO A 285 32.32 -8.78 -36.51
CA PRO A 285 30.98 -8.72 -35.96
C PRO A 285 30.99 -8.70 -34.42
N ALA A 286 30.05 -7.96 -33.84
CA ALA A 286 29.80 -7.97 -32.40
C ALA A 286 28.85 -9.09 -31.94
N VAL A 287 28.27 -9.80 -32.91
CA VAL A 287 27.36 -10.92 -32.70
C VAL A 287 28.09 -12.25 -32.83
N ALA A 288 27.49 -13.33 -32.33
CA ALA A 288 27.98 -14.69 -32.53
C ALA A 288 28.21 -14.97 -34.03
N ALA A 289 29.40 -15.46 -34.40
CA ALA A 289 29.86 -15.51 -35.79
C ALA A 289 29.00 -16.44 -36.67
N ASP A 290 28.45 -17.50 -36.09
CA ASP A 290 27.55 -18.47 -36.69
C ASP A 290 26.11 -17.94 -36.86
N SER A 291 25.75 -16.83 -36.20
CA SER A 291 24.38 -16.28 -36.25
C SER A 291 24.08 -15.45 -37.50
N VAL A 292 25.10 -15.03 -38.26
CA VAL A 292 24.92 -14.18 -39.45
C VAL A 292 25.02 -15.02 -40.72
N PRO A 293 24.03 -14.99 -41.63
CA PRO A 293 24.15 -15.64 -42.93
C PRO A 293 25.41 -15.16 -43.70
N PRO A 294 26.24 -16.06 -44.28
CA PRO A 294 27.51 -15.69 -44.92
C PRO A 294 27.39 -14.60 -45.99
N ALA A 295 26.28 -14.61 -46.75
CA ALA A 295 26.02 -13.60 -47.79
C ALA A 295 25.87 -12.18 -47.22
N ILE A 296 25.30 -12.05 -46.01
CA ILE A 296 25.18 -10.77 -45.30
C ILE A 296 26.53 -10.40 -44.69
N ALA A 297 27.19 -11.36 -44.02
CA ALA A 297 28.45 -11.12 -43.32
C ALA A 297 29.56 -10.56 -44.23
N ARG A 298 29.66 -11.05 -45.47
CA ARG A 298 30.67 -10.58 -46.45
C ARG A 298 30.52 -9.12 -46.86
N LYS A 299 29.30 -8.59 -46.85
CA LYS A 299 29.00 -7.21 -47.32
C LYS A 299 28.80 -6.22 -46.17
N ALA A 300 28.60 -6.72 -44.96
CA ALA A 300 28.33 -5.91 -43.78
C ALA A 300 29.48 -4.97 -43.44
N ARG A 301 29.13 -3.83 -42.84
CA ARG A 301 30.04 -2.98 -42.07
C ARG A 301 29.62 -3.08 -40.61
N TRP A 302 30.53 -3.52 -39.76
CA TRP A 302 30.23 -3.83 -38.36
C TRP A 302 30.46 -2.61 -37.47
N VAL A 303 29.65 -2.49 -36.40
CA VAL A 303 29.81 -1.42 -35.40
C VAL A 303 30.01 -1.97 -33.99
N LYS A 304 30.63 -1.16 -33.13
CA LYS A 304 30.58 -1.37 -31.68
C LYS A 304 29.11 -1.30 -31.22
N PRO A 305 28.60 -2.32 -30.49
CA PRO A 305 27.17 -2.46 -30.18
C PRO A 305 26.75 -1.50 -29.05
N GLY A 306 26.62 -0.21 -29.39
CA GLY A 306 26.22 0.85 -28.45
C GLY A 306 24.92 1.56 -28.80
N LEU A 307 24.46 1.47 -30.05
CA LEU A 307 23.23 2.12 -30.50
C LEU A 307 22.05 1.17 -30.35
N VAL A 308 20.98 1.65 -29.72
CA VAL A 308 19.70 0.95 -29.58
C VAL A 308 18.68 1.59 -30.51
N ALA A 309 18.00 0.79 -31.30
CA ALA A 309 16.95 1.22 -32.22
C ALA A 309 15.63 0.57 -31.84
N GLU A 310 14.55 1.33 -31.90
CA GLU A 310 13.20 0.80 -31.78
C GLU A 310 12.64 0.45 -33.15
N ILE A 311 12.12 -0.77 -33.28
CA ILE A 311 11.69 -1.36 -34.55
C ILE A 311 10.27 -1.89 -34.40
N ALA A 312 9.38 -1.49 -35.31
CA ALA A 312 8.09 -2.15 -35.53
C ALA A 312 8.27 -3.23 -36.61
N PHE A 313 7.64 -4.39 -36.46
CA PHE A 313 7.85 -5.54 -37.35
C PHE A 313 6.61 -6.43 -37.44
N ALA A 314 6.53 -7.31 -38.43
CA ALA A 314 5.38 -8.21 -38.62
C ALA A 314 5.47 -9.49 -37.77
N GLY A 315 6.65 -9.80 -37.23
CA GLY A 315 6.91 -10.99 -36.44
C GLY A 315 8.33 -11.52 -36.68
N PHE A 316 8.64 -12.65 -36.04
CA PHE A 316 9.91 -13.36 -36.20
C PHE A 316 9.75 -14.54 -37.16
N THR A 317 10.80 -14.84 -37.93
CA THR A 317 10.93 -16.11 -38.64
C THR A 317 11.23 -17.26 -37.67
N GLY A 318 11.20 -18.52 -38.13
CA GLY A 318 11.63 -19.67 -37.32
C GLY A 318 13.06 -19.52 -36.80
N ASP A 319 13.95 -18.90 -37.59
CA ASP A 319 15.33 -18.57 -37.21
C ASP A 319 15.45 -17.31 -36.33
N ARG A 320 14.33 -16.79 -35.82
CA ARG A 320 14.24 -15.58 -34.97
C ARG A 320 14.79 -14.31 -35.64
N LEU A 321 14.59 -14.19 -36.95
CA LEU A 321 14.92 -12.97 -37.70
C LEU A 321 13.69 -12.08 -37.83
N VAL A 322 13.87 -10.77 -37.71
CA VAL A 322 12.82 -9.77 -37.90
C VAL A 322 12.27 -9.83 -39.33
N ARG A 323 10.94 -9.97 -39.47
CA ARG A 323 10.22 -9.92 -40.74
C ARG A 323 9.53 -8.56 -40.91
N GLN A 324 9.70 -7.94 -42.09
CA GLN A 324 9.07 -6.66 -42.46
C GLN A 324 9.30 -5.56 -41.39
N GLY A 325 10.54 -5.42 -40.93
CA GLY A 325 10.91 -4.39 -39.95
C GLY A 325 10.83 -2.98 -40.53
N ARG A 326 10.49 -2.01 -39.68
CA ARG A 326 10.50 -0.57 -39.94
C ARG A 326 11.16 0.15 -38.76
N PHE A 327 12.14 1.00 -39.05
CA PHE A 327 12.81 1.82 -38.05
C PHE A 327 11.87 2.90 -37.50
N MET A 328 11.79 3.01 -36.17
CA MET A 328 11.01 4.04 -35.48
C MET A 328 11.90 5.15 -34.94
N GLY A 329 13.09 4.81 -34.43
CA GLY A 329 13.99 5.79 -33.83
C GLY A 329 15.10 5.19 -32.98
N LEU A 330 16.01 6.02 -32.49
CA LEU A 330 17.09 5.62 -31.56
C LEU A 330 16.67 5.78 -30.08
N ARG A 331 17.01 4.81 -29.24
CA ARG A 331 16.76 4.84 -27.79
C ARG A 331 18.02 5.21 -27.02
N ALA A 332 18.27 6.52 -26.88
CA ALA A 332 19.41 7.04 -26.13
C ALA A 332 19.24 6.92 -24.60
N ASP A 333 18.02 6.69 -24.12
CA ASP A 333 17.63 6.48 -22.72
C ASP A 333 17.97 5.07 -22.20
N LYS A 334 18.26 4.12 -23.09
CA LYS A 334 18.40 2.69 -22.79
C LYS A 334 19.78 2.17 -23.22
N PRO A 335 20.55 1.53 -22.32
CA PRO A 335 21.84 0.97 -22.71
C PRO A 335 21.65 -0.34 -23.50
N ALA A 336 22.50 -0.56 -24.51
CA ALA A 336 22.44 -1.76 -25.38
C ALA A 336 22.54 -3.11 -24.63
N ARG A 337 23.13 -3.12 -23.43
CA ARG A 337 23.17 -4.33 -22.57
C ARG A 337 21.80 -4.77 -22.04
N ALA A 338 20.85 -3.84 -21.91
CA ALA A 338 19.51 -4.08 -21.39
C ALA A 338 18.48 -4.46 -22.48
N VAL A 339 18.93 -4.68 -23.72
CA VAL A 339 18.09 -5.04 -24.85
C VAL A 339 18.16 -6.56 -25.06
N ALA A 340 17.04 -7.23 -24.80
CA ALA A 340 16.85 -8.66 -24.94
C ALA A 340 15.49 -8.93 -25.59
N LEU A 341 15.29 -10.16 -26.11
CA LEU A 341 14.02 -10.57 -26.69
C LEU A 341 12.90 -10.48 -25.65
N GLU A 342 11.87 -9.65 -25.92
CA GLU A 342 10.66 -9.68 -25.10
C GLU A 342 9.84 -10.94 -25.43
N LYS A 343 9.50 -11.71 -24.39
CA LYS A 343 8.59 -12.86 -24.48
C LYS A 343 7.34 -12.51 -23.68
N ALA A 344 6.17 -12.73 -24.28
CA ALA A 344 4.92 -12.60 -23.56
C ALA A 344 4.75 -13.80 -22.62
N GLU A 345 4.48 -13.53 -21.35
CA GLU A 345 4.12 -14.55 -20.37
C GLU A 345 2.61 -14.84 -20.45
N PRO A 346 2.18 -16.10 -20.18
CA PRO A 346 0.77 -16.38 -20.01
C PRO A 346 0.20 -15.56 -18.85
N VAL A 347 -0.91 -14.86 -19.08
CA VAL A 347 -1.48 -13.97 -18.06
C VAL A 347 -1.79 -14.67 -16.73
N GLY A 348 -2.18 -15.95 -16.75
CA GLY A 348 -2.45 -16.73 -15.54
C GLY A 348 -1.23 -16.84 -14.62
N GLN A 349 -0.07 -17.17 -15.20
CA GLN A 349 1.20 -17.24 -14.48
C GLN A 349 1.60 -15.86 -13.95
N ALA A 350 1.50 -14.82 -14.78
CA ALA A 350 1.82 -13.45 -14.38
C ALA A 350 0.92 -12.96 -13.24
N VAL A 351 -0.37 -13.32 -13.23
CA VAL A 351 -1.31 -12.96 -12.16
C VAL A 351 -0.99 -13.70 -10.86
N GLU A 352 -0.56 -14.95 -10.91
CA GLU A 352 -0.14 -15.72 -9.72
C GLU A 352 1.16 -15.15 -9.12
N GLU A 353 2.17 -14.89 -9.94
CA GLU A 353 3.46 -14.33 -9.52
C GLU A 353 3.33 -12.85 -9.07
N GLY A 354 2.44 -12.12 -9.73
CA GLY A 354 2.05 -10.76 -9.38
C GLY A 354 1.09 -10.65 -8.23
N GLY A 355 0.74 -11.75 -7.55
CA GLY A 355 0.09 -11.69 -6.25
C GLY A 355 1.01 -11.10 -5.16
N SER A 356 1.85 -10.12 -5.50
CA SER A 356 2.79 -9.48 -4.60
C SER A 356 2.02 -8.93 -3.41
N PRO A 357 2.22 -9.53 -2.24
CA PRO A 357 1.41 -9.26 -1.08
C PRO A 357 1.68 -7.84 -0.61
N VAL A 358 0.60 -7.06 -0.39
CA VAL A 358 0.63 -5.89 0.49
C VAL A 358 1.34 -6.32 1.79
N GLY A 359 2.53 -5.81 2.10
CA GLY A 359 3.29 -6.23 3.29
C GLY A 359 4.13 -7.52 3.19
N GLY A 360 4.51 -8.00 2.00
CA GLY A 360 5.67 -8.91 1.85
C GLY A 360 5.50 -10.38 2.30
N VAL A 361 4.27 -10.85 2.55
CA VAL A 361 3.98 -12.24 2.97
C VAL A 361 3.09 -12.91 1.95
N ALA A 362 3.49 -13.93 1.19
CA ALA A 362 2.57 -14.55 0.21
C ALA A 362 1.42 -15.31 0.89
N LEU A 363 0.19 -15.25 0.34
CA LEU A 363 -0.89 -16.16 0.77
C LEU A 363 -0.86 -17.43 -0.08
N THR A 364 -0.94 -18.59 0.55
CA THR A 364 -1.23 -19.85 -0.14
C THR A 364 -2.71 -20.17 -0.02
N HIS A 365 -3.35 -20.64 -1.09
CA HIS A 365 -4.80 -20.88 -1.12
C HIS A 365 -5.63 -19.65 -0.67
N PRO A 366 -5.44 -18.47 -1.29
CA PRO A 366 -6.18 -17.25 -0.95
C PRO A 366 -7.71 -17.42 -1.01
N GLU A 367 -8.19 -18.26 -1.93
CA GLU A 367 -9.60 -18.61 -2.15
C GLU A 367 -10.20 -19.48 -1.03
N ARG A 368 -9.38 -20.07 -0.16
CA ARG A 368 -9.85 -20.97 0.90
C ARG A 368 -10.86 -20.26 1.79
N VAL A 369 -12.05 -20.82 1.90
CA VAL A 369 -13.12 -20.34 2.78
C VAL A 369 -12.78 -20.71 4.23
N LEU A 370 -12.72 -19.70 5.09
CA LEU A 370 -12.46 -19.84 6.53
C LEU A 370 -13.74 -19.80 7.37
N ASP A 371 -14.79 -19.13 6.89
CA ASP A 371 -16.12 -19.12 7.51
C ASP A 371 -17.17 -19.26 6.39
N PRO A 372 -17.74 -20.46 6.18
CA PRO A 372 -18.68 -20.73 5.11
C PRO A 372 -19.97 -19.91 5.19
N VAL A 373 -20.39 -19.49 6.38
CA VAL A 373 -21.65 -18.76 6.56
C VAL A 373 -21.53 -17.31 6.06
N SER A 374 -20.37 -16.68 6.29
CA SER A 374 -20.10 -15.34 5.77
C SER A 374 -19.45 -15.33 4.38
N GLY A 375 -18.89 -16.46 3.95
CA GLY A 375 -18.04 -16.55 2.76
C GLY A 375 -16.65 -15.93 2.98
N LEU A 376 -16.21 -15.70 4.22
CA LEU A 376 -14.89 -15.14 4.49
C LEU A 376 -13.80 -16.08 3.97
N THR A 377 -13.06 -15.64 2.96
CA THR A 377 -11.88 -16.36 2.45
C THR A 377 -10.61 -15.95 3.20
N LYS A 378 -9.53 -16.72 3.03
CA LYS A 378 -8.21 -16.35 3.54
C LYS A 378 -7.75 -14.98 3.00
N GLN A 379 -7.98 -14.71 1.71
CA GLN A 379 -7.74 -13.39 1.13
C GLN A 379 -8.62 -12.32 1.76
N GLY A 380 -9.91 -12.61 1.97
CA GLY A 380 -10.83 -11.70 2.65
C GLY A 380 -10.36 -11.33 4.06
N LEU A 381 -9.86 -12.30 4.83
CA LEU A 381 -9.28 -12.08 6.15
C LEU A 381 -8.02 -11.21 6.09
N ALA A 382 -7.13 -11.46 5.13
CA ALA A 382 -5.93 -10.63 4.92
C ALA A 382 -6.31 -9.18 4.61
N ASN A 383 -7.22 -8.97 3.65
CA ASN A 383 -7.71 -7.64 3.27
C ASN A 383 -8.37 -6.91 4.45
N TYR A 384 -9.17 -7.62 5.25
CA TYR A 384 -9.78 -7.09 6.46
C TYR A 384 -8.72 -6.61 7.45
N LEU A 385 -7.76 -7.48 7.80
CA LEU A 385 -6.72 -7.17 8.77
C LEU A 385 -5.81 -6.03 8.31
N GLU A 386 -5.50 -5.96 7.02
CA GLU A 386 -4.77 -4.84 6.43
C GLU A 386 -5.56 -3.52 6.51
N THR A 387 -6.87 -3.57 6.25
CA THR A 387 -7.75 -2.39 6.34
C THR A 387 -7.82 -1.84 7.76
N VAL A 388 -7.96 -2.69 8.77
CA VAL A 388 -8.06 -2.26 10.18
C VAL A 388 -6.71 -2.07 10.86
N ALA A 389 -5.60 -2.41 10.20
CA ALA A 389 -4.25 -2.34 10.76
C ALA A 389 -3.93 -0.99 11.44
N PRO A 390 -4.26 0.19 10.86
CA PRO A 390 -3.98 1.48 11.50
C PRO A 390 -4.63 1.66 12.88
N ARG A 391 -5.78 1.01 13.13
CA ARG A 391 -6.45 1.05 14.43
C ARG A 391 -6.15 -0.16 15.31
N MET A 392 -5.86 -1.32 14.72
CA MET A 392 -5.58 -2.55 15.46
C MET A 392 -4.15 -2.58 16.03
N LEU A 393 -3.15 -2.16 15.24
CA LEU A 393 -1.74 -2.25 15.60
C LEU A 393 -1.35 -1.46 16.86
N PRO A 394 -1.89 -0.25 17.13
CA PRO A 394 -1.62 0.44 18.39
C PRO A 394 -1.92 -0.41 19.63
N TYR A 395 -2.93 -1.30 19.56
CA TYR A 395 -3.25 -2.23 20.64
C TYR A 395 -2.41 -3.51 20.59
N ALA A 396 -2.21 -4.09 19.41
CA ALA A 396 -1.68 -5.44 19.25
C ALA A 396 -0.14 -5.51 19.13
N ALA A 397 0.49 -4.50 18.55
CA ALA A 397 1.91 -4.53 18.24
C ALA A 397 2.77 -4.64 19.50
N GLY A 398 3.74 -5.55 19.49
CA GLY A 398 4.66 -5.74 20.61
C GLY A 398 4.03 -6.40 21.84
N ARG A 399 2.88 -7.08 21.73
CA ARG A 399 2.29 -7.92 22.79
C ARG A 399 2.43 -9.38 22.45
N LEU A 400 2.70 -10.22 23.46
CA LEU A 400 2.62 -11.66 23.27
C LEU A 400 1.19 -12.07 22.93
N LEU A 401 1.06 -13.03 22.01
CA LEU A 401 -0.21 -13.42 21.44
C LEU A 401 -0.61 -14.83 21.85
N SER A 402 -1.91 -15.03 22.04
CA SER A 402 -2.55 -16.34 21.91
C SER A 402 -3.44 -16.30 20.67
N LEU A 403 -3.34 -17.30 19.82
CA LEU A 403 -4.05 -17.37 18.54
C LEU A 403 -5.12 -18.44 18.62
N LEU A 404 -6.31 -18.18 18.08
CA LEU A 404 -7.20 -19.25 17.64
C LEU A 404 -7.02 -19.42 16.14
N ARG A 405 -6.49 -20.58 15.75
CA ARG A 405 -6.21 -20.93 14.36
C ARG A 405 -7.26 -21.89 13.84
N CYS A 406 -7.79 -21.59 12.67
CA CYS A 406 -8.72 -22.43 11.91
C CYS A 406 -8.18 -22.56 10.47
N PRO A 407 -7.08 -23.30 10.23
CA PRO A 407 -6.40 -23.32 8.92
C PRO A 407 -7.25 -23.88 7.77
N GLU A 408 -8.25 -24.69 8.11
CA GLU A 408 -9.23 -25.31 7.19
C GLU A 408 -10.64 -24.73 7.37
N GLY A 409 -10.76 -23.61 8.08
CA GLY A 409 -12.02 -22.94 8.36
C GLY A 409 -12.72 -23.42 9.64
N THR A 410 -13.80 -22.73 10.01
CA THR A 410 -14.52 -22.88 11.29
C THR A 410 -15.36 -24.14 11.41
N GLU A 411 -15.66 -24.82 10.30
CA GLU A 411 -16.35 -26.11 10.32
C GLU A 411 -15.42 -27.27 10.67
N GLN A 412 -14.11 -27.04 10.59
CA GLN A 412 -13.07 -27.99 10.96
C GLN A 412 -12.46 -27.66 12.33
N ALA A 413 -11.53 -28.50 12.77
CA ALA A 413 -10.87 -28.31 14.07
C ALA A 413 -10.06 -27.01 14.12
N CYS A 414 -10.51 -26.07 14.96
CA CYS A 414 -9.71 -24.92 15.37
C CYS A 414 -8.88 -25.26 16.62
N PHE A 415 -7.69 -24.66 16.76
CA PHE A 415 -6.82 -24.88 17.92
C PHE A 415 -6.17 -23.59 18.44
N PHE A 416 -5.90 -23.55 19.74
CA PHE A 416 -5.17 -22.46 20.37
C PHE A 416 -3.66 -22.66 20.25
N GLN A 417 -2.95 -21.62 19.84
CA GLN A 417 -1.48 -21.60 19.79
C GLN A 417 -0.94 -20.40 20.58
N ARG A 418 0.00 -20.65 21.49
CA ARG A 418 0.66 -19.61 22.32
C ARG A 418 2.18 -19.57 22.14
N HIS A 419 2.77 -20.70 21.77
CA HIS A 419 4.22 -20.86 21.71
C HIS A 419 4.72 -20.81 20.27
N ALA A 420 5.84 -20.14 20.09
CA ALA A 420 6.56 -20.12 18.83
C ALA A 420 7.19 -21.49 18.57
N GLY A 421 7.26 -21.83 17.29
CA GLY A 421 7.90 -23.04 16.81
C GLY A 421 8.43 -22.86 15.39
N ALA A 422 8.76 -23.96 14.73
CA ALA A 422 9.24 -23.95 13.35
C ALA A 422 8.25 -23.28 12.38
N SER A 423 6.95 -23.34 12.66
CA SER A 423 5.89 -22.73 11.85
C SER A 423 5.61 -21.25 12.13
N THR A 424 6.48 -20.57 12.90
CA THR A 424 6.35 -19.13 13.15
C THR A 424 6.70 -18.35 11.87
N PRO A 425 5.82 -17.46 11.37
CA PRO A 425 6.10 -16.70 10.15
C PRO A 425 7.30 -15.77 10.30
N ALA A 426 8.04 -15.56 9.21
CA ALA A 426 9.22 -14.69 9.19
C ALA A 426 8.98 -13.24 9.69
N PRO A 427 7.84 -12.58 9.40
CA PRO A 427 7.59 -11.24 9.92
C PRO A 427 7.40 -11.18 11.44
N TRP A 428 7.09 -12.30 12.09
CA TRP A 428 6.86 -12.32 13.53
C TRP A 428 8.16 -12.39 14.31
N ARG A 429 8.09 -11.95 15.55
CA ARG A 429 9.24 -11.96 16.47
C ARG A 429 8.96 -12.94 17.61
N ARG A 430 10.04 -13.44 18.21
CA ARG A 430 10.00 -14.36 19.34
C ARG A 430 10.48 -13.69 20.61
N LYS A 431 9.99 -14.15 21.74
CA LYS A 431 10.43 -13.73 23.08
C LYS A 431 10.43 -14.96 24.00
N ALA A 432 11.60 -15.32 24.50
CA ALA A 432 11.72 -16.32 25.55
C ALA A 432 11.09 -15.77 26.84
N VAL A 433 10.21 -16.56 27.44
CA VAL A 433 9.52 -16.27 28.71
C VAL A 433 9.77 -17.42 29.66
N LYS A 434 10.22 -17.10 30.87
CA LYS A 434 10.31 -18.06 31.97
C LYS A 434 8.91 -18.31 32.54
N GLU A 435 8.47 -19.56 32.49
CA GLU A 435 7.22 -20.01 33.09
C GLU A 435 7.39 -20.38 34.58
N LYS A 436 6.28 -20.60 35.28
CA LYS A 436 6.27 -20.94 36.72
C LYS A 436 7.05 -22.21 37.05
N ASN A 437 7.15 -23.16 36.10
CA ASN A 437 7.92 -24.39 36.24
C ASN A 437 9.43 -24.20 35.96
N GLY A 438 9.90 -22.97 35.77
CA GLY A 438 11.30 -22.63 35.50
C GLY A 438 11.73 -22.82 34.04
N ARG A 439 10.90 -23.42 33.18
CA ARG A 439 11.23 -23.60 31.76
C ARG A 439 11.17 -22.27 31.02
N GLN A 440 12.11 -22.06 30.12
CA GLN A 440 12.01 -20.99 29.13
C GLN A 440 11.26 -21.50 27.91
N ILE A 441 10.20 -20.80 27.54
CA ILE A 441 9.38 -21.09 26.36
C ILE A 441 9.35 -19.86 25.47
N ASP A 442 9.56 -20.05 24.18
CA ASP A 442 9.42 -18.96 23.20
C ASP A 442 7.94 -18.69 22.92
N TYR A 443 7.53 -17.45 23.15
CA TYR A 443 6.26 -16.89 22.69
C TYR A 443 6.50 -16.05 21.43
N PHE A 444 5.44 -15.74 20.69
CA PHE A 444 5.51 -14.88 19.51
C PHE A 444 4.70 -13.59 19.67
N TYR A 445 5.07 -12.59 18.88
CA TYR A 445 4.36 -11.34 18.73
C TYR A 445 4.55 -10.77 17.32
N LEU A 446 3.65 -9.88 16.93
CA LEU A 446 3.71 -9.12 15.67
C LEU A 446 4.01 -7.65 15.94
N THR A 447 4.51 -6.95 14.93
CA THR A 447 4.94 -5.55 15.03
C THR A 447 4.26 -4.61 14.04
N ASP A 448 3.73 -5.15 12.95
CA ASP A 448 3.33 -4.38 11.77
C ASP A 448 2.25 -5.11 10.96
N THR A 449 1.83 -4.48 9.87
CA THR A 449 0.82 -4.99 8.94
C THR A 449 1.25 -6.30 8.27
N ALA A 450 2.56 -6.49 7.99
CA ALA A 450 3.07 -7.76 7.46
C ALA A 450 2.82 -8.90 8.45
N GLY A 451 2.99 -8.64 9.74
CA GLY A 451 2.63 -9.55 10.82
C GLY A 451 1.14 -9.90 10.85
N LEU A 452 0.25 -8.92 10.66
CA LEU A 452 -1.20 -9.20 10.57
C LEU A 452 -1.55 -10.04 9.34
N ARG A 453 -0.94 -9.77 8.19
CA ARG A 453 -1.12 -10.57 6.98
C ARG A 453 -0.62 -12.00 7.15
N ALA A 454 0.51 -12.18 7.83
CA ALA A 454 1.00 -13.50 8.22
C ALA A 454 0.02 -14.25 9.14
N ALA A 455 -0.72 -13.54 9.99
CA ALA A 455 -1.80 -14.13 10.78
C ALA A 455 -2.89 -14.73 9.86
N ALA A 456 -3.32 -13.97 8.83
CA ALA A 456 -4.28 -14.46 7.84
C ALA A 456 -3.75 -15.69 7.09
N GLN A 457 -2.49 -15.65 6.65
CA GLN A 457 -1.84 -16.78 5.97
C GLN A 457 -1.88 -18.08 6.81
N MET A 458 -1.69 -17.94 8.12
CA MET A 458 -1.74 -19.05 9.09
C MET A 458 -3.16 -19.50 9.46
N GLY A 459 -4.20 -18.85 8.93
CA GLY A 459 -5.60 -19.09 9.29
C GLY A 459 -5.94 -18.66 10.72
N VAL A 460 -5.33 -17.59 11.24
CA VAL A 460 -5.63 -17.06 12.57
C VAL A 460 -6.94 -16.27 12.50
N LEU A 461 -8.01 -16.80 13.09
CA LEU A 461 -9.28 -16.09 13.20
C LEU A 461 -9.41 -15.27 14.47
N GLU A 462 -8.68 -15.58 15.55
CA GLU A 462 -8.70 -14.72 16.74
C GLU A 462 -7.30 -14.40 17.23
N LEU A 463 -7.02 -13.11 17.40
CA LEU A 463 -5.83 -12.57 18.03
C LEU A 463 -6.16 -12.19 19.47
N HIS A 464 -5.52 -12.83 20.45
CA HIS A 464 -5.68 -12.52 21.87
C HIS A 464 -4.38 -11.95 22.42
N LEU A 465 -4.48 -10.80 23.08
CA LEU A 465 -3.36 -10.00 23.55
C LEU A 465 -3.06 -10.28 25.02
N TRP A 466 -1.78 -10.42 25.35
CA TRP A 466 -1.34 -10.25 26.73
C TRP A 466 -1.61 -8.83 27.24
N GLY A 467 -1.86 -8.72 28.54
CA GLY A 467 -2.04 -7.43 29.23
C GLY A 467 -0.78 -6.56 29.35
N SER A 468 0.37 -7.00 28.83
CA SER A 468 1.64 -6.25 28.84
C SER A 468 2.34 -6.28 27.47
N LEU A 469 3.26 -5.34 27.27
CA LEU A 469 4.15 -5.30 26.12
C LEU A 469 5.41 -6.13 26.38
N VAL A 470 6.00 -6.71 25.33
CA VAL A 470 7.22 -7.53 25.41
C VAL A 470 8.41 -6.80 26.05
N ARG A 471 8.49 -5.48 25.89
CA ARG A 471 9.53 -4.62 26.47
C ARG A 471 9.37 -4.40 27.99
N LYS A 472 8.17 -4.59 28.52
CA LYS A 472 7.82 -4.43 29.94
C LYS A 472 6.92 -5.59 30.38
N LEU A 473 7.38 -6.82 30.16
CA LEU A 473 6.57 -8.03 30.28
C LEU A 473 5.92 -8.19 31.66
N GLU A 474 6.64 -7.82 32.71
CA GLU A 474 6.18 -7.92 34.11
C GLU A 474 5.40 -6.69 34.59
N SER A 475 5.10 -5.75 33.70
CA SER A 475 4.34 -4.54 33.98
C SER A 475 3.14 -4.41 33.04
N PRO A 476 1.96 -4.94 33.43
CA PRO A 476 0.73 -4.80 32.66
C PRO A 476 0.34 -3.35 32.47
N ASP A 477 -0.16 -3.02 31.28
CA ASP A 477 -0.55 -1.66 30.88
C ASP A 477 -2.05 -1.55 30.57
N ARG A 478 -2.84 -2.55 30.97
CA ARG A 478 -4.30 -2.57 30.86
C ARG A 478 -4.94 -3.50 31.87
N LEU A 479 -6.14 -3.14 32.30
CA LEU A 479 -7.10 -4.02 32.95
C LEU A 479 -8.15 -4.47 31.92
N VAL A 480 -8.63 -5.70 32.04
CA VAL A 480 -9.70 -6.27 31.22
C VAL A 480 -10.67 -7.04 32.09
N PHE A 481 -11.94 -6.66 32.06
CA PHE A 481 -13.03 -7.40 32.67
C PHE A 481 -13.90 -7.97 31.57
N ASP A 482 -13.92 -9.30 31.43
CA ASP A 482 -14.72 -9.99 30.44
C ASP A 482 -16.06 -10.42 31.06
N LEU A 483 -17.15 -9.81 30.60
CA LEU A 483 -18.50 -10.03 31.13
C LEU A 483 -19.19 -11.12 30.32
N ASP A 484 -19.07 -12.36 30.78
CA ASP A 484 -19.56 -13.56 30.08
C ASP A 484 -20.91 -14.01 30.67
N PRO A 485 -22.02 -13.91 29.93
CA PRO A 485 -23.34 -14.29 30.42
C PRO A 485 -23.56 -15.81 30.41
N ASP A 486 -24.39 -16.31 31.33
CA ASP A 486 -25.03 -17.62 31.14
C ASP A 486 -25.88 -17.67 29.85
N ALA A 487 -26.08 -18.88 29.34
CA ALA A 487 -26.88 -19.10 28.15
C ALA A 487 -28.33 -18.61 28.36
N GLY A 488 -28.77 -17.66 27.53
CA GLY A 488 -30.15 -17.15 27.55
C GLY A 488 -30.35 -15.82 28.28
N LEU A 489 -29.32 -15.26 28.92
CA LEU A 489 -29.44 -13.91 29.50
C LEU A 489 -29.55 -12.83 28.41
N PRO A 490 -30.51 -11.88 28.53
CA PRO A 490 -30.64 -10.78 27.58
C PRO A 490 -29.41 -9.87 27.56
N PHE A 491 -29.02 -9.41 26.37
CA PHE A 491 -27.87 -8.51 26.20
C PHE A 491 -28.02 -7.19 26.99
N ALA A 492 -29.25 -6.73 27.23
CA ALA A 492 -29.52 -5.56 28.08
C ALA A 492 -28.95 -5.72 29.51
N LYS A 493 -29.00 -6.92 30.10
CA LYS A 493 -28.39 -7.19 31.43
C LYS A 493 -26.86 -7.09 31.38
N ILE A 494 -26.25 -7.46 30.26
CA ILE A 494 -24.81 -7.38 30.03
C ILE A 494 -24.37 -5.92 29.87
N LYS A 495 -25.15 -5.11 29.15
CA LYS A 495 -24.92 -3.66 29.08
C LYS A 495 -24.99 -3.01 30.46
N ALA A 496 -26.00 -3.37 31.26
CA ALA A 496 -26.12 -2.88 32.63
C ALA A 496 -24.91 -3.28 33.50
N ALA A 497 -24.42 -4.52 33.36
CA ALA A 497 -23.20 -4.97 34.03
C ALA A 497 -21.95 -4.21 33.59
N ALA A 498 -21.83 -3.90 32.29
CA ALA A 498 -20.72 -3.11 31.76
C ALA A 498 -20.73 -1.68 32.31
N VAL A 499 -21.92 -1.07 32.42
CA VAL A 499 -22.09 0.25 33.05
C VAL A 499 -21.77 0.21 34.54
N ALA A 500 -22.24 -0.80 35.29
CA ALA A 500 -21.88 -0.95 36.69
C ALA A 500 -20.36 -1.10 36.89
N MET A 501 -19.70 -1.89 36.05
CA MET A 501 -18.24 -2.03 36.06
C MET A 501 -17.53 -0.70 35.74
N ARG A 502 -18.03 0.05 34.75
CA ARG A 502 -17.52 1.40 34.44
C ARG A 502 -17.60 2.32 35.65
N ASP A 503 -18.75 2.34 36.33
CA ASP A 503 -19.00 3.25 37.43
C ASP A 503 -18.12 2.93 38.64
N VAL A 504 -17.90 1.63 38.93
CA VAL A 504 -16.93 1.18 39.95
C VAL A 504 -15.51 1.60 39.57
N LEU A 505 -15.08 1.42 38.32
CA LEU A 505 -13.75 1.86 37.88
C LEU A 505 -13.61 3.38 37.92
N ALA A 506 -14.64 4.13 37.55
CA ALA A 506 -14.64 5.59 37.60
C ALA A 506 -14.55 6.10 39.04
N ALA A 507 -15.21 5.46 40.00
CA ALA A 507 -15.06 5.76 41.43
C ALA A 507 -13.65 5.49 41.98
N LEU A 508 -12.85 4.71 41.25
CA LEU A 508 -11.44 4.44 41.54
C LEU A 508 -10.48 5.27 40.67
N ASP A 509 -10.97 6.34 40.04
CA ASP A 509 -10.25 7.23 39.13
C ASP A 509 -9.70 6.54 37.88
N LEU A 510 -10.35 5.46 37.42
CA LEU A 510 -10.00 4.72 36.22
C LEU A 510 -11.07 4.91 35.13
N ALA A 511 -10.75 5.72 34.13
CA ALA A 511 -11.51 5.76 32.90
C ALA A 511 -11.40 4.42 32.16
N SER A 512 -12.53 3.94 31.65
CA SER A 512 -12.63 2.64 30.99
C SER A 512 -13.42 2.74 29.68
N PHE A 513 -13.20 1.75 28.83
CA PHE A 513 -13.71 1.72 27.47
C PHE A 513 -14.40 0.38 27.18
N PRO A 514 -15.58 0.40 26.53
CA PRO A 514 -16.31 -0.82 26.20
C PRO A 514 -15.88 -1.39 24.85
N LEU A 515 -15.72 -2.70 24.80
CA LEU A 515 -15.45 -3.48 23.60
C LEU A 515 -16.56 -4.52 23.42
N LEU A 516 -17.32 -4.42 22.34
CA LEU A 516 -18.21 -5.49 21.93
C LEU A 516 -17.34 -6.68 21.54
N THR A 517 -17.56 -7.86 22.13
CA THR A 517 -16.63 -8.97 21.94
C THR A 517 -16.76 -9.63 20.58
N GLY A 518 -17.84 -9.41 19.83
CA GLY A 518 -18.21 -10.25 18.68
C GLY A 518 -18.70 -11.65 19.09
N GLY A 519 -18.83 -11.88 20.41
CA GLY A 519 -19.19 -13.15 21.01
C GLY A 519 -20.55 -13.07 21.69
N LYS A 520 -20.58 -13.28 23.01
CA LYS A 520 -21.81 -13.19 23.81
C LYS A 520 -21.83 -11.97 24.74
N GLY A 521 -20.67 -11.37 25.00
CA GLY A 521 -20.48 -10.41 26.08
C GLY A 521 -19.82 -9.10 25.64
N VAL A 522 -19.42 -8.33 26.64
CA VAL A 522 -18.72 -7.04 26.53
C VAL A 522 -17.45 -7.13 27.36
N HIS A 523 -16.32 -6.64 26.84
CA HIS A 523 -15.15 -6.36 27.68
C HIS A 523 -15.18 -4.91 28.13
N VAL A 524 -14.89 -4.67 29.40
CA VAL A 524 -14.59 -3.34 29.93
C VAL A 524 -13.08 -3.25 30.13
N VAL A 525 -12.43 -2.33 29.42
CA VAL A 525 -10.97 -2.22 29.35
C VAL A 525 -10.53 -0.87 29.91
N ALA A 526 -9.63 -0.86 30.88
CA ALA A 526 -9.03 0.37 31.40
C ALA A 526 -7.52 0.39 31.09
N PRO A 527 -7.00 1.34 30.29
CA PRO A 527 -5.57 1.46 30.07
C PRO A 527 -4.86 1.88 31.36
N LEU A 528 -3.63 1.43 31.55
CA LEU A 528 -2.73 1.92 32.60
C LEU A 528 -1.55 2.63 31.89
N GLY A 529 -1.43 3.94 32.07
CA GLY A 529 -0.53 4.81 31.30
C GLY A 529 0.96 4.57 31.57
N PRO A 530 1.89 5.10 30.77
CA PRO A 530 3.31 4.72 30.82
C PRO A 530 4.08 5.17 32.08
N ARG A 531 3.62 6.21 32.81
CA ARG A 531 4.42 6.97 33.80
C ARG A 531 4.44 6.47 35.25
N ALA A 532 3.61 5.51 35.66
CA ALA A 532 3.63 5.11 37.06
C ALA A 532 4.68 4.02 37.35
N GLY A 533 5.91 4.47 37.62
CA GLY A 533 7.06 3.66 38.00
C GLY A 533 7.11 3.30 39.49
N GLY A 534 6.00 2.91 40.10
CA GLY A 534 5.92 2.69 41.54
C GLY A 534 5.35 1.34 41.93
N GLY A 535 5.99 0.21 41.59
CA GLY A 535 5.73 -1.15 42.14
C GLY A 535 4.33 -1.77 41.99
N ARG A 536 3.30 -0.99 41.62
CA ARG A 536 1.89 -1.37 41.60
C ARG A 536 1.47 -2.08 40.31
N ARG A 537 2.19 -1.84 39.22
CA ARG A 537 2.03 -2.58 37.96
C ARG A 537 2.90 -3.81 37.95
N GLN A 538 2.62 -4.71 38.88
CA GLN A 538 3.13 -6.07 38.88
C GLN A 538 1.94 -7.01 38.74
N TRP A 539 2.11 -8.12 38.02
CA TRP A 539 1.02 -9.07 37.77
C TRP A 539 0.22 -9.48 39.02
N PRO A 540 0.84 -9.79 40.18
CA PRO A 540 0.07 -10.15 41.37
C PRO A 540 -0.81 -9.00 41.89
N VAL A 541 -0.32 -7.76 41.85
CA VAL A 541 -1.04 -6.58 42.30
C VAL A 541 -2.20 -6.27 41.36
N VAL A 542 -1.95 -6.28 40.05
CA VAL A 542 -2.97 -6.04 39.01
C VAL A 542 -4.06 -7.11 39.06
N ALA A 543 -3.68 -8.38 39.23
CA ALA A 543 -4.65 -9.48 39.37
C ALA A 543 -5.48 -9.37 40.66
N ALA A 544 -4.85 -9.04 41.79
CA ALA A 544 -5.56 -8.84 43.06
C ALA A 544 -6.52 -7.65 43.01
N PHE A 545 -6.10 -6.55 42.37
CA PHE A 545 -6.95 -5.39 42.13
C PHE A 545 -8.18 -5.74 41.28
N ALA A 546 -7.97 -6.39 40.15
CA ALA A 546 -9.08 -6.81 39.29
C ALA A 546 -10.04 -7.78 39.99
N LYS A 547 -9.49 -8.70 40.80
CA LYS A 547 -10.29 -9.61 41.62
C LYS A 547 -11.16 -8.84 42.61
N ALA A 548 -10.58 -7.92 43.37
CA ALA A 548 -11.31 -7.15 44.38
C ALA A 548 -12.43 -6.30 43.76
N VAL A 549 -12.17 -5.67 42.60
CA VAL A 549 -13.21 -4.94 41.84
C VAL A 549 -14.36 -5.87 41.44
N ALA A 550 -14.05 -7.07 40.92
CA ALA A 550 -15.08 -8.04 40.54
C ALA A 550 -15.89 -8.54 41.77
N GLU A 551 -15.22 -8.78 42.89
CA GLU A 551 -15.86 -9.20 44.15
C GLU A 551 -16.80 -8.12 44.71
N GLN A 552 -16.45 -6.84 44.59
CA GLN A 552 -17.35 -5.74 44.99
C GLN A 552 -18.66 -5.73 44.19
N LEU A 553 -18.60 -5.95 42.87
CA LEU A 553 -19.84 -6.06 42.08
C LEU A 553 -20.67 -7.27 42.52
N VAL A 554 -20.02 -8.41 42.80
CA VAL A 554 -20.70 -9.62 43.28
C VAL A 554 -21.34 -9.39 44.66
N GLU A 555 -20.66 -8.71 45.58
CA GLU A 555 -21.20 -8.38 46.90
C GLU A 555 -22.41 -7.44 46.80
N ALA A 556 -22.35 -6.44 45.90
CA ALA A 556 -23.45 -5.52 45.67
C ALA A 556 -24.67 -6.20 45.00
N ASN A 557 -24.47 -7.26 44.21
CA ASN A 557 -25.56 -7.96 43.53
C ASN A 557 -25.23 -9.45 43.27
N PRO A 558 -25.30 -10.31 44.31
CA PRO A 558 -24.87 -11.71 44.23
C PRO A 558 -25.79 -12.60 43.39
N ASP A 559 -27.04 -12.15 43.18
CA ASP A 559 -28.03 -12.82 42.32
C ASP A 559 -27.81 -12.50 40.83
N ALA A 560 -27.09 -11.43 40.51
CA ALA A 560 -26.77 -11.06 39.13
C ALA A 560 -25.38 -11.50 38.69
N TYR A 561 -24.41 -11.57 39.61
CA TYR A 561 -22.99 -11.72 39.27
C TYR A 561 -22.32 -12.90 39.97
N VAL A 562 -21.27 -13.41 39.33
CA VAL A 562 -20.34 -14.37 39.92
C VAL A 562 -18.92 -14.09 39.44
N ALA A 563 -17.92 -14.21 40.31
CA ALA A 563 -16.51 -13.99 39.97
C ALA A 563 -15.66 -15.26 40.10
N THR A 564 -16.26 -16.43 40.38
CA THR A 564 -15.57 -17.72 40.48
C THR A 564 -15.59 -18.49 39.16
N MET A 565 -14.59 -19.34 38.93
CA MET A 565 -14.52 -20.15 37.70
C MET A 565 -15.56 -21.28 37.62
N SER A 566 -16.31 -21.55 38.70
CA SER A 566 -17.27 -22.66 38.76
C SER A 566 -18.43 -22.43 37.78
N LYS A 567 -18.51 -23.24 36.72
CA LYS A 567 -19.62 -23.18 35.75
C LYS A 567 -20.99 -23.43 36.38
N ALA A 568 -21.06 -24.32 37.37
CA ALA A 568 -22.30 -24.63 38.09
C ALA A 568 -22.87 -23.40 38.81
N GLN A 569 -22.00 -22.49 39.27
CA GLN A 569 -22.41 -21.25 39.92
C GLN A 569 -22.81 -20.14 38.93
N ARG A 570 -22.69 -20.35 37.61
CA ARG A 570 -23.01 -19.31 36.61
C ARG A 570 -24.47 -19.28 36.20
N GLN A 571 -25.25 -20.29 36.55
CA GLN A 571 -26.63 -20.41 36.07
C GLN A 571 -27.45 -19.15 36.40
N GLY A 572 -28.03 -18.52 35.37
CA GLY A 572 -28.81 -17.29 35.49
C GLY A 572 -28.02 -16.01 35.80
N ARG A 573 -26.68 -16.06 35.86
CA ARG A 573 -25.80 -14.95 36.26
C ARG A 573 -24.78 -14.57 35.19
N ILE A 574 -24.19 -13.39 35.35
CA ILE A 574 -23.06 -12.92 34.53
C ILE A 574 -21.75 -13.25 35.26
N PHE A 575 -20.87 -13.98 34.60
CA PHE A 575 -19.52 -14.24 35.09
C PHE A 575 -18.63 -13.03 34.79
N ILE A 576 -18.10 -12.41 35.84
CA ILE A 576 -17.11 -11.32 35.75
C ILE A 576 -15.72 -11.97 35.72
N ASP A 577 -15.23 -12.24 34.52
CA ASP A 577 -13.92 -12.85 34.30
C ASP A 577 -12.80 -11.81 34.47
N HIS A 578 -12.29 -11.72 35.69
CA HIS A 578 -11.14 -10.91 36.06
C HIS A 578 -9.79 -11.63 35.80
N PHE A 579 -9.79 -12.93 35.44
CA PHE A 579 -8.56 -13.71 35.28
C PHE A 579 -7.73 -13.28 34.08
N ARG A 580 -8.31 -12.49 33.17
CA ARG A 580 -7.61 -11.83 32.05
C ARG A 580 -6.45 -10.93 32.51
N ASN A 581 -6.43 -10.55 33.79
CA ASN A 581 -5.42 -9.69 34.41
C ASN A 581 -4.27 -10.47 35.10
N THR A 582 -4.16 -11.76 34.83
CA THR A 582 -3.08 -12.61 35.36
C THR A 582 -1.95 -12.83 34.34
N ARG A 583 -0.71 -12.99 34.81
CA ARG A 583 0.44 -13.30 33.94
C ARG A 583 0.17 -14.58 33.14
N GLY A 584 0.36 -14.55 31.82
CA GLY A 584 0.05 -15.69 30.96
C GLY A 584 -1.31 -15.61 30.26
N SER A 585 -2.24 -14.84 30.82
CA SER A 585 -3.59 -14.71 30.28
C SER A 585 -3.66 -13.70 29.14
N SER A 586 -4.66 -13.90 28.29
CA SER A 586 -4.91 -13.05 27.13
C SER A 586 -6.40 -12.78 26.95
N ALA A 587 -6.69 -11.68 26.26
CA ALA A 587 -8.04 -11.24 25.91
C ALA A 587 -8.07 -10.83 24.44
N VAL A 588 -9.24 -10.99 23.80
CA VAL A 588 -9.40 -10.70 22.37
C VAL A 588 -8.94 -9.27 22.04
N ALA A 589 -8.21 -9.13 20.94
CA ALA A 589 -7.74 -7.84 20.47
C ALA A 589 -8.89 -6.99 19.94
N PRO A 590 -8.91 -5.67 20.20
CA PRO A 590 -9.71 -4.74 19.41
C PRO A 590 -9.52 -4.99 17.91
N TYR A 591 -10.61 -5.06 17.17
CA TYR A 591 -10.70 -5.37 15.73
C TYR A 591 -10.32 -6.81 15.34
N SER A 592 -10.09 -7.74 16.27
CA SER A 592 -9.93 -9.16 15.90
C SER A 592 -11.26 -9.74 15.40
N THR A 593 -11.21 -10.59 14.38
CA THR A 593 -12.31 -11.49 14.01
C THR A 593 -12.62 -12.49 15.14
N ARG A 594 -13.78 -13.14 15.04
CA ARG A 594 -14.25 -14.20 15.94
C ARG A 594 -14.52 -15.48 15.15
N ALA A 595 -14.02 -16.62 15.65
CA ALA A 595 -14.29 -17.93 15.05
C ALA A 595 -15.67 -18.45 15.50
N LYS A 596 -16.72 -17.72 15.11
CA LYS A 596 -18.11 -18.07 15.37
C LYS A 596 -18.91 -17.95 14.08
N PRO A 597 -19.95 -18.79 13.91
CA PRO A 597 -20.82 -18.70 12.74
C PRO A 597 -21.37 -17.27 12.60
N ALA A 598 -21.18 -16.68 11.43
CA ALA A 598 -21.80 -15.41 11.10
C ALA A 598 -23.33 -15.52 11.14
N ARG A 599 -24.02 -14.40 11.38
CA ARG A 599 -25.48 -14.30 11.26
C ARG A 599 -25.92 -13.56 9.98
N GLY A 600 -25.01 -13.51 8.99
CA GLY A 600 -25.12 -12.70 7.77
C GLY A 600 -24.23 -11.45 7.82
N GLY A 601 -23.84 -10.93 6.65
CA GLY A 601 -23.13 -9.65 6.53
C GLY A 601 -21.64 -9.65 6.91
N GLY A 602 -20.97 -10.81 7.00
CA GLY A 602 -19.54 -10.92 7.32
C GLY A 602 -19.24 -11.68 8.63
N THR A 603 -17.97 -12.00 8.89
CA THR A 603 -17.54 -12.66 10.15
C THR A 603 -17.55 -11.65 11.30
N PRO A 604 -18.12 -11.97 12.48
CA PRO A 604 -18.16 -11.06 13.62
C PRO A 604 -16.77 -10.62 14.09
N ILE A 605 -16.67 -9.39 14.59
CA ILE A 605 -15.42 -8.81 15.10
C ILE A 605 -15.57 -8.29 16.53
N ALA A 606 -14.46 -8.24 17.26
CA ALA A 606 -14.39 -7.51 18.52
C ALA A 606 -14.27 -6.01 18.21
N CYS A 607 -15.32 -5.23 18.44
CA CYS A 607 -15.41 -3.84 17.98
C CYS A 607 -15.37 -2.84 19.14
N PRO A 608 -14.40 -1.91 19.17
CA PRO A 608 -14.43 -0.76 20.08
C PRO A 608 -15.67 0.08 19.84
N VAL A 609 -16.34 0.50 20.92
CA VAL A 609 -17.48 1.42 20.88
C VAL A 609 -17.36 2.46 22.00
N THR A 610 -18.09 3.56 21.87
CA THR A 610 -18.30 4.52 22.95
C THR A 610 -19.33 4.00 23.94
N TRP A 611 -19.42 4.61 25.12
CA TRP A 611 -20.47 4.27 26.10
C TRP A 611 -21.87 4.61 25.55
N GLU A 612 -21.98 5.70 24.78
CA GLU A 612 -23.21 6.13 24.12
C GLU A 612 -23.64 5.17 23.00
N GLU A 613 -22.69 4.67 22.20
CA GLU A 613 -22.95 3.62 21.21
C GLU A 613 -23.35 2.31 21.90
N LEU A 614 -22.65 1.91 22.97
CA LEU A 614 -22.98 0.69 23.72
C LEU A 614 -24.44 0.72 24.20
N ALA A 615 -24.92 1.86 24.70
CA ALA A 615 -26.30 2.01 25.15
C ALA A 615 -27.32 1.69 24.05
N LYS A 616 -27.01 2.01 22.79
CA LYS A 616 -27.92 1.88 21.63
C LYS A 616 -27.88 0.51 20.96
N VAL A 617 -26.76 -0.22 21.05
CA VAL A 617 -26.66 -1.55 20.40
C VAL A 617 -27.49 -2.60 21.13
N ASP A 618 -28.05 -3.54 20.39
CA ASP A 618 -28.93 -4.61 20.88
C ASP A 618 -28.26 -5.99 20.93
N ARG A 619 -27.08 -6.14 20.30
CA ARG A 619 -26.30 -7.38 20.26
C ARG A 619 -24.78 -7.18 20.33
N PRO A 620 -24.03 -8.16 20.87
CA PRO A 620 -22.57 -8.09 21.04
C PRO A 620 -21.76 -8.38 19.76
N ASP A 621 -22.39 -8.92 18.73
CA ASP A 621 -21.84 -9.35 17.44
C ASP A 621 -22.34 -8.47 16.28
N LEU A 622 -22.65 -7.20 16.58
CA LEU A 622 -23.23 -6.27 15.62
C LEU A 622 -22.34 -6.01 14.40
N TYR A 623 -21.04 -5.81 14.63
CA TYR A 623 -20.09 -5.43 13.60
C TYR A 623 -19.33 -6.65 13.08
N THR A 624 -19.02 -6.62 11.79
CA THR A 624 -18.35 -7.71 11.08
C THR A 624 -17.15 -7.23 10.27
N THR A 625 -16.49 -8.18 9.59
CA THR A 625 -15.45 -7.88 8.61
C THR A 625 -15.94 -7.00 7.45
N ALA A 626 -17.23 -7.00 7.12
CA ALA A 626 -17.77 -6.17 6.04
C ALA A 626 -17.80 -4.67 6.40
N ASP A 627 -17.84 -4.34 7.70
CA ASP A 627 -17.92 -2.97 8.18
C ASP A 627 -16.56 -2.25 8.18
N ALA A 628 -15.47 -2.93 7.82
CA ALA A 628 -14.10 -2.44 8.01
C ALA A 628 -13.86 -1.02 7.47
N LEU A 629 -14.26 -0.73 6.23
CA LEU A 629 -14.09 0.60 5.64
C LEU A 629 -14.93 1.67 6.34
N ALA A 630 -16.16 1.35 6.72
CA ALA A 630 -17.03 2.26 7.45
C ALA A 630 -16.46 2.56 8.85
N LEU A 631 -16.00 1.52 9.54
CA LEU A 631 -15.32 1.63 10.83
C LEU A 631 -14.06 2.47 10.74
N MET A 632 -13.27 2.36 9.67
CA MET A 632 -12.05 3.17 9.49
C MET A 632 -12.34 4.64 9.15
N ARG A 633 -13.52 4.96 8.61
CA ARG A 633 -13.94 6.34 8.29
C ARG A 633 -14.61 7.07 9.46
N ARG A 634 -15.27 6.37 10.38
CA ARG A 634 -15.90 7.01 11.57
C ARG A 634 -14.85 7.55 12.55
N ALA A 635 -15.22 8.46 13.45
CA ALA A 635 -14.34 8.83 14.56
C ALA A 635 -13.92 7.60 15.38
N ASP A 636 -12.71 7.58 15.94
CA ASP A 636 -12.25 6.46 16.78
C ASP A 636 -12.94 6.50 18.15
N PRO A 637 -13.77 5.49 18.51
CA PRO A 637 -14.45 5.47 19.80
C PRO A 637 -13.49 5.46 20.99
N TRP A 638 -12.26 5.00 20.77
CA TRP A 638 -11.22 4.88 21.79
C TRP A 638 -10.08 5.88 21.55
N ALA A 639 -10.31 6.99 20.85
CA ALA A 639 -9.27 7.98 20.51
C ALA A 639 -8.40 8.40 21.71
N ARG A 640 -9.02 8.55 22.89
CA ARG A 640 -8.34 8.97 24.13
C ARG A 640 -7.60 7.84 24.86
N TYR A 641 -7.75 6.57 24.45
CA TYR A 641 -7.22 5.40 25.17
C TYR A 641 -5.71 5.52 25.45
N PHE A 642 -4.93 5.95 24.46
CA PHE A 642 -3.48 6.09 24.59
C PHE A 642 -3.02 7.44 25.16
N GLU A 643 -3.94 8.38 25.36
CA GLU A 643 -3.67 9.71 25.94
C GLU A 643 -3.78 9.70 27.47
N LEU A 644 -4.46 8.70 28.05
CA LEU A 644 -4.70 8.64 29.49
C LEU A 644 -3.45 8.26 30.27
N GLU A 645 -3.11 9.08 31.26
CA GLU A 645 -2.03 8.84 32.21
C GLU A 645 -2.57 8.34 33.56
N GLN A 646 -3.38 7.29 33.56
CA GLN A 646 -3.96 6.69 34.77
C GLN A 646 -3.19 5.45 35.25
N ASP A 647 -3.25 5.13 36.54
CA ASP A 647 -2.63 3.94 37.13
C ASP A 647 -3.42 3.47 38.35
N LEU A 648 -3.07 2.30 38.91
CA LEU A 648 -3.63 1.83 40.17
C LEU A 648 -3.25 2.78 41.31
N GLY A 649 -4.18 3.65 41.70
CA GLY A 649 -4.01 4.63 42.77
C GLY A 649 -3.75 3.96 44.12
N ALA A 650 -2.85 4.52 44.94
CA ALA A 650 -2.57 3.98 46.27
C ALA A 650 -3.81 3.99 47.18
N ALA A 651 -4.68 5.00 47.05
CA ALA A 651 -5.96 5.07 47.75
C ALA A 651 -6.91 3.95 47.29
N ALA A 652 -7.06 3.76 45.97
CA ALA A 652 -7.87 2.67 45.40
C ALA A 652 -7.40 1.29 45.88
N CYS A 653 -6.09 1.02 45.87
CA CYS A 653 -5.55 -0.24 46.40
C CYS A 653 -5.85 -0.42 47.89
N ARG A 654 -5.77 0.63 48.71
CA ARG A 654 -6.10 0.56 50.14
C ARG A 654 -7.59 0.26 50.38
N VAL A 655 -8.47 0.97 49.67
CA VAL A 655 -9.93 0.76 49.76
C VAL A 655 -10.30 -0.68 49.39
N LEU A 656 -9.62 -1.25 48.40
CA LEU A 656 -9.82 -2.62 47.95
C LEU A 656 -9.04 -3.68 48.75
N GLY A 657 -8.29 -3.29 49.79
CA GLY A 657 -7.48 -4.23 50.58
C GLY A 657 -6.30 -4.87 49.82
N VAL A 658 -5.88 -4.29 48.69
CA VAL A 658 -4.80 -4.81 47.84
C VAL A 658 -3.45 -4.40 48.40
N ARG A 659 -2.64 -5.40 48.80
CA ARG A 659 -1.27 -5.16 49.31
C ARG A 659 -0.32 -4.83 48.17
N VAL A 660 0.35 -3.69 48.28
CA VAL A 660 1.44 -3.26 47.39
C VAL A 660 2.76 -3.45 48.15
N GLY A 661 3.45 -4.56 47.92
CA GLY A 661 4.69 -4.91 48.64
C GLY A 661 5.66 -5.72 47.78
N ALA A 662 6.96 -5.46 47.97
CA ALA A 662 8.06 -6.01 47.19
C ALA A 662 8.15 -7.55 47.30
N GLY A 663 7.64 -8.26 46.30
CA GLY A 663 7.73 -9.70 46.27
C GLY A 663 6.93 -10.33 45.14
N ALA A 664 7.54 -10.44 43.95
CA ALA A 664 7.45 -11.62 43.09
C ALA A 664 8.32 -11.41 41.84
N TYR A 665 9.25 -12.34 41.60
CA TYR A 665 10.25 -12.41 40.52
C TYR A 665 11.54 -11.58 40.71
N ASN A 666 12.26 -11.86 41.80
CA ASN A 666 13.71 -12.05 41.66
C ASN A 666 13.92 -13.53 41.29
N GLY A 667 14.28 -13.81 40.04
CA GLY A 667 14.66 -15.17 39.59
C GLY A 667 14.39 -15.48 38.14
#